data_AF-A0A1V8SBN9-F1
#
_entry.id   AF-A0A1V8SBN9-F1
#
_cell.length_a   1.000
_cell.length_b   1.000
_cell.length_c   1.000
_cell.angle_alpha   90.00
_cell.angle_beta   90.00
_cell.angle_gamma   90.00
#
_symmetry.space_group_name_H-M   'P 1'
#
loop_
_entity.id
_entity.type
_entity.pdbx_description
1 polymer ?
#
loop_
_entity_poly.entity_id
_entity_poly.type
_entity_poly.pdbx_seq_one_letter_code
_entity_poly.pdbx_strand_id
1 'polypeptide(L)'
;MDDYIAFRKREANGEGDEAYARLRRELQPENIKAPARRPSLIPTPKKPNKGSRIALLRASATSSKRKRPSPKKGSKAAAARKRIALPPLDHNDDEDDDTSIFIKPEKNLDTPPINPLKPPPFINLNTLITYYPRRALIASAKNKKDAYLKGKKGYIASVKLEEDKEIPNAIGDREETSGSATLKANIDKYVEITETTINEKLKAIISIAEKTTTSVANKIKEVEEEALEVKEAGLATKGVLEALKQELAIALSNPSLGTFEQFYFYDTTYWKGPGSPVVLFTPGEVNATGYTSYLTTNRTTGVIAQEIGGAAIVIEHRYWGTSTPYTNLTTENMKYLTLENSIKDLTNFANNARLPFVHGRASSNAGAVPWVLVGGSYSGALTAWVESVSPGTFWAYYASSAVVEAISDFWRYFVPVQQGMPANCSADVTKVIDYMDNVLETGTAEEVTALKTQFGLETVEHNDDFMAALENGPWLWQGNQFYRTTGFFTWCDYIENVSPAQTNNATNVTLPSASGVGLDQALAGYAQWMKEELLPGYCEGYGYADFAGENNTACLDSYNATSPLYTDTSLSNAVDRQWVWMTCNEPFGYWQDGAPEGTPTIVSRLITPEYYTRMCGLYFPTAPDGTEYGIAAGRTEEQVNAYTDGWNTRNSSRLLYVNGGTDPWREATVSAESRPGGPLQSTAQVPVNLVPGGFHTSDLVTQNGLVNAGAKKVIDESVAQIVAWVHEFPKGWHHWKA
;
A
#
# COMPACT_ATOMS: atom_id res chain seq x y z
N MET A 1 4.97 23.78 -9.94
CA MET A 1 4.27 24.91 -9.29
C MET A 1 2.78 24.92 -9.64
N ASP A 2 2.41 24.93 -10.93
CA ASP A 2 0.99 24.92 -11.33
C ASP A 2 0.23 23.67 -10.86
N ASP A 3 0.85 22.48 -10.88
CA ASP A 3 0.23 21.24 -10.39
C ASP A 3 0.06 21.23 -8.87
N TYR A 4 1.03 21.80 -8.13
CA TYR A 4 0.93 22.02 -6.69
C TYR A 4 -0.18 23.03 -6.37
N ILE A 5 -0.25 24.17 -7.08
CA ILE A 5 -1.35 25.14 -6.95
C ILE A 5 -2.71 24.49 -7.29
N ALA A 6 -2.77 23.67 -8.34
CA ALA A 6 -3.98 22.95 -8.72
C ALA A 6 -4.40 21.94 -7.64
N PHE A 7 -3.46 21.23 -7.03
CA PHE A 7 -3.70 20.36 -5.88
C PHE A 7 -4.26 21.15 -4.68
N ARG A 8 -3.60 22.24 -4.28
CA ARG A 8 -4.05 23.09 -3.17
C ARG A 8 -5.47 23.64 -3.38
N LYS A 9 -5.83 23.96 -4.63
CA LYS A 9 -7.19 24.34 -5.00
C LYS A 9 -8.20 23.20 -4.85
N ARG A 10 -7.83 21.97 -5.22
CA ARG A 10 -8.70 20.78 -5.06
C ARG A 10 -8.93 20.41 -3.60
N GLU A 11 -7.88 20.43 -2.77
CA GLU A 11 -8.00 20.21 -1.33
C GLU A 11 -8.93 21.23 -0.68
N ALA A 12 -8.74 22.51 -1.00
CA ALA A 12 -9.53 23.58 -0.44
C ALA A 12 -11.01 23.53 -0.83
N ASN A 13 -11.32 22.94 -1.99
CA ASN A 13 -12.68 22.78 -2.46
C ASN A 13 -13.34 21.48 -1.95
N GLY A 14 -12.64 20.64 -1.18
CA GLY A 14 -13.16 19.35 -0.71
C GLY A 14 -13.46 18.35 -1.84
N GLU A 15 -12.93 18.58 -3.05
CA GLU A 15 -13.27 17.83 -4.26
C GLU A 15 -12.83 16.35 -4.19
N GLY A 16 -11.80 16.04 -3.40
CA GLY A 16 -11.36 14.66 -3.15
C GLY A 16 -12.39 13.83 -2.37
N ASP A 17 -12.97 14.42 -1.32
CA ASP A 17 -13.97 13.77 -0.47
C ASP A 17 -15.35 13.74 -1.14
N GLU A 18 -15.70 14.75 -1.93
CA GLU A 18 -16.98 14.82 -2.63
C GLU A 18 -17.05 13.82 -3.79
N ALA A 19 -15.94 13.59 -4.50
CA ALA A 19 -15.82 12.51 -5.48
C ALA A 19 -15.99 11.12 -4.84
N TYR A 20 -15.40 10.90 -3.66
CA TYR A 20 -15.53 9.66 -2.88
C TYR A 20 -16.96 9.46 -2.34
N ALA A 21 -17.59 10.51 -1.80
CA ALA A 21 -18.97 10.49 -1.32
C ALA A 21 -19.99 10.33 -2.45
N ARG A 22 -19.69 10.80 -3.67
CA ARG A 22 -20.49 10.58 -4.87
C ARG A 22 -20.36 9.14 -5.37
N LEU A 23 -19.15 8.58 -5.36
CA LEU A 23 -18.89 7.19 -5.76
C LEU A 23 -19.57 6.18 -4.81
N ARG A 24 -19.51 6.42 -3.49
CA ARG A 24 -20.18 5.56 -2.51
C ARG A 24 -21.69 5.50 -2.72
N ARG A 25 -22.30 6.58 -3.25
CA ARG A 25 -23.72 6.63 -3.63
C ARG A 25 -23.99 5.93 -4.96
N GLU A 26 -23.10 6.06 -5.95
CA GLU A 26 -23.26 5.44 -7.28
C GLU A 26 -22.97 3.92 -7.31
N LEU A 27 -22.18 3.40 -6.37
CA LEU A 27 -21.80 1.98 -6.26
C LEU A 27 -22.66 1.16 -5.28
N GLN A 28 -23.73 1.73 -4.70
CA GLN A 28 -24.67 0.93 -3.92
C GLN A 28 -25.48 -0.01 -4.83
N PRO A 29 -25.71 -1.28 -4.45
CA PRO A 29 -26.43 -2.27 -5.26
C PRO A 29 -27.80 -1.77 -5.73
N GLU A 30 -28.51 -1.01 -4.89
CA GLU A 30 -29.81 -0.39 -5.19
C GLU A 30 -29.78 0.67 -6.32
N ASN A 31 -28.62 1.24 -6.66
CA ASN A 31 -28.47 2.29 -7.68
C ASN A 31 -27.96 1.78 -9.04
N ILE A 32 -27.66 0.49 -9.17
CA ILE A 32 -27.32 -0.15 -10.45
C ILE A 32 -28.60 -0.39 -11.26
N LYS A 33 -29.13 0.66 -11.90
CA LYS A 33 -30.16 0.48 -12.93
C LYS A 33 -29.50 -0.15 -14.17
N ALA A 34 -29.99 -1.33 -14.55
CA ALA A 34 -29.64 -1.95 -15.83
C ALA A 34 -29.77 -0.92 -16.96
N PRO A 35 -28.79 -0.81 -17.89
CA PRO A 35 -28.85 0.17 -18.95
C PRO A 35 -30.10 -0.07 -19.80
N ALA A 36 -30.92 0.96 -19.93
CA ALA A 36 -32.05 0.97 -20.84
C ALA A 36 -31.56 0.62 -22.26
N ARG A 37 -32.17 -0.40 -22.87
CA ARG A 37 -31.91 -0.80 -24.26
C ARG A 37 -31.97 0.42 -25.18
N ARG A 38 -30.85 0.84 -25.75
CA ARG A 38 -30.85 1.74 -26.90
C ARG A 38 -31.41 0.98 -28.11
N PRO A 39 -32.28 1.59 -28.94
CA PRO A 39 -32.79 0.94 -30.14
C PRO A 39 -31.67 0.74 -31.16
N SER A 40 -31.63 -0.46 -31.72
CA SER A 40 -30.66 -0.89 -32.73
C SER A 40 -30.77 -0.05 -34.00
N LEU A 41 -29.67 0.61 -34.40
CA LEU A 41 -29.49 1.07 -35.78
C LEU A 41 -28.73 -0.02 -36.54
N ILE A 42 -29.48 -0.92 -37.16
CA ILE A 42 -28.99 -1.85 -38.18
C ILE A 42 -29.08 -1.11 -39.53
N PRO A 43 -27.98 -0.89 -40.26
CA PRO A 43 -28.05 -0.58 -41.69
C PRO A 43 -28.34 -1.89 -42.45
N THR A 44 -29.43 -1.91 -43.19
CA THR A 44 -29.78 -3.01 -44.09
C THR A 44 -28.77 -3.13 -45.26
N PRO A 45 -28.46 -4.34 -45.75
CA PRO A 45 -27.50 -4.52 -46.84
C PRO A 45 -28.15 -4.25 -48.22
N LYS A 46 -27.58 -3.35 -49.01
CA LYS A 46 -27.92 -3.22 -50.44
C LYS A 46 -27.15 -4.28 -51.26
N LYS A 47 -27.90 -5.02 -52.08
CA LYS A 47 -27.45 -6.05 -53.05
C LYS A 47 -26.45 -5.50 -54.10
N PRO A 48 -25.60 -6.36 -54.69
CA PRO A 48 -24.62 -5.97 -55.69
C PRO A 48 -25.23 -5.94 -57.11
N ASN A 49 -24.90 -4.91 -57.88
CA ASN A 49 -25.13 -4.89 -59.33
C ASN A 49 -23.83 -5.20 -60.07
N LYS A 50 -23.93 -6.14 -61.02
CA LYS A 50 -22.88 -6.57 -61.95
C LYS A 50 -22.66 -5.54 -63.07
N GLY A 51 -21.39 -5.33 -63.39
CA GLY A 51 -20.89 -5.22 -64.78
C GLY A 51 -20.74 -3.81 -65.37
N SER A 52 -19.50 -3.36 -65.57
CA SER A 52 -18.91 -3.09 -66.91
C SER A 52 -17.50 -2.48 -66.82
N ARG A 53 -16.50 -3.31 -67.18
CA ARG A 53 -15.34 -3.12 -68.08
C ARG A 53 -14.64 -1.75 -68.32
N ILE A 54 -13.28 -1.87 -68.39
CA ILE A 54 -12.26 -1.11 -69.18
C ILE A 54 -11.78 0.22 -68.54
N ALA A 55 -10.51 0.66 -68.48
CA ALA A 55 -9.15 0.25 -68.91
C ALA A 55 -8.12 0.96 -67.99
N LEU A 56 -7.00 0.32 -67.61
CA LEU A 56 -5.63 0.53 -68.10
C LEU A 56 -5.06 1.98 -67.98
N LEU A 57 -4.11 2.23 -67.05
CA LEU A 57 -2.69 2.53 -67.34
C LEU A 57 -1.92 3.19 -66.16
N ARG A 58 -0.84 2.50 -65.78
CA ARG A 58 0.55 2.98 -65.55
C ARG A 58 0.84 4.24 -64.69
N ALA A 59 1.58 3.94 -63.61
CA ALA A 59 2.99 4.30 -63.37
C ALA A 59 3.38 5.60 -62.64
N SER A 60 4.18 5.36 -61.60
CA SER A 60 5.44 6.03 -61.22
C SER A 60 5.45 7.45 -60.66
N ALA A 61 5.79 7.49 -59.37
CA ALA A 61 7.07 7.99 -58.85
C ALA A 61 7.24 9.47 -58.45
N THR A 62 7.90 9.60 -57.30
CA THR A 62 8.88 10.61 -56.86
C THR A 62 8.44 11.98 -56.34
N SER A 63 8.56 12.09 -55.00
CA SER A 63 9.47 12.97 -54.25
C SER A 63 9.18 14.47 -54.09
N SER A 64 9.55 14.94 -52.88
CA SER A 64 10.27 16.18 -52.57
C SER A 64 9.50 17.36 -51.92
N LYS A 65 9.74 17.47 -50.59
CA LYS A 65 10.25 18.63 -49.82
C LYS A 65 9.49 19.97 -49.76
N ARG A 66 9.35 20.41 -48.49
CA ARG A 66 9.51 21.77 -47.88
C ARG A 66 8.56 22.86 -48.41
N LYS A 67 7.97 23.76 -47.59
CA LYS A 67 8.54 24.62 -46.53
C LYS A 67 7.37 25.40 -45.88
N ARG A 68 7.52 25.79 -44.60
CA ARG A 68 6.70 26.81 -43.91
C ARG A 68 6.77 28.18 -44.61
N PRO A 69 5.84 29.11 -44.31
CA PRO A 69 6.15 30.15 -43.33
C PRO A 69 4.97 30.59 -42.44
N SER A 70 5.29 31.04 -41.22
CA SER A 70 4.51 31.99 -40.38
C SER A 70 5.09 33.41 -40.59
N PRO A 71 4.67 34.52 -39.91
CA PRO A 71 3.63 34.75 -38.89
C PRO A 71 2.77 36.02 -39.11
N LYS A 72 1.77 36.31 -38.25
CA LYS A 72 1.37 37.70 -37.87
C LYS A 72 0.47 37.76 -36.62
N LYS A 73 0.76 38.76 -35.77
CA LYS A 73 0.08 39.19 -34.51
C LYS A 73 -1.08 40.17 -34.80
N GLY A 74 -2.02 40.35 -33.86
CA GLY A 74 -2.82 41.59 -33.75
C GLY A 74 -4.17 41.57 -32.98
N SER A 75 -4.12 41.80 -31.66
CA SER A 75 -5.02 42.55 -30.73
C SER A 75 -6.57 42.61 -30.79
N LYS A 76 -7.16 42.37 -29.59
CA LYS A 76 -8.18 43.11 -28.79
C LYS A 76 -9.52 43.59 -29.39
N ALA A 77 -10.65 43.23 -28.76
CA ALA A 77 -11.55 44.12 -27.98
C ALA A 77 -12.87 43.42 -27.55
N ALA A 78 -13.45 43.86 -26.44
CA ALA A 78 -14.63 43.34 -25.74
C ALA A 78 -15.94 44.09 -26.10
N ALA A 79 -17.12 43.47 -25.87
CA ALA A 79 -18.29 44.06 -25.19
C ALA A 79 -19.58 43.17 -25.25
N ALA A 80 -20.01 42.72 -24.05
CA ALA A 80 -21.33 42.93 -23.41
C ALA A 80 -22.71 42.50 -24.02
N ARG A 81 -23.46 41.79 -23.14
CA ARG A 81 -24.91 41.86 -22.78
C ARG A 81 -25.96 41.07 -23.58
N LYS A 82 -26.69 40.18 -22.87
CA LYS A 82 -28.07 40.44 -22.40
C LYS A 82 -28.57 39.42 -21.35
N ARG A 83 -29.30 39.94 -20.35
CA ARG A 83 -30.08 39.26 -19.30
C ARG A 83 -31.50 38.93 -19.81
N ILE A 84 -32.13 37.90 -19.23
CA ILE A 84 -33.59 37.81 -19.01
C ILE A 84 -33.82 37.17 -17.63
N ALA A 85 -34.83 37.65 -16.89
CA ALA A 85 -35.17 37.27 -15.52
C ALA A 85 -36.64 36.80 -15.41
N LEU A 86 -36.88 35.78 -14.56
CA LEU A 86 -37.99 35.51 -13.59
C LEU A 86 -39.46 35.46 -14.09
N PRO A 87 -40.37 34.64 -13.48
CA PRO A 87 -40.83 34.75 -12.06
C PRO A 87 -41.21 33.42 -11.33
N PRO A 88 -41.66 33.48 -10.04
CA PRO A 88 -41.73 32.36 -9.08
C PRO A 88 -43.16 31.81 -8.87
N LEU A 89 -43.28 30.66 -8.20
CA LEU A 89 -44.54 30.18 -7.63
C LEU A 89 -44.33 29.62 -6.22
N ASP A 90 -45.27 30.02 -5.36
CA ASP A 90 -45.44 29.78 -3.94
C ASP A 90 -46.69 28.89 -3.73
N HIS A 91 -46.86 28.42 -2.49
CA HIS A 91 -47.99 27.73 -1.86
C HIS A 91 -48.01 26.19 -1.69
N ASN A 92 -47.69 25.83 -0.44
CA ASN A 92 -48.53 25.19 0.59
C ASN A 92 -49.08 23.76 0.43
N ASP A 93 -48.76 23.01 1.50
CA ASP A 93 -49.58 22.11 2.32
C ASP A 93 -50.32 20.94 1.66
N ASP A 94 -49.90 19.73 2.01
CA ASP A 94 -50.78 18.78 2.71
C ASP A 94 -49.93 17.75 3.47
N GLU A 95 -50.30 17.60 4.74
CA GLU A 95 -49.84 16.60 5.70
C GLU A 95 -50.29 15.20 5.26
N ASP A 96 -49.43 14.19 5.42
CA ASP A 96 -49.89 12.92 5.96
C ASP A 96 -48.75 12.21 6.70
N ASP A 97 -49.12 11.84 7.93
CA ASP A 97 -48.35 11.32 9.04
C ASP A 97 -48.10 9.81 8.84
N ASP A 98 -46.86 9.37 8.95
CA ASP A 98 -46.62 8.02 9.48
C ASP A 98 -45.32 7.99 10.30
N THR A 99 -45.52 7.71 11.58
CA THR A 99 -44.55 7.79 12.65
C THR A 99 -43.86 6.44 12.83
N SER A 100 -42.54 6.38 12.67
CA SER A 100 -41.74 5.33 13.33
C SER A 100 -40.28 5.75 13.62
N ILE A 101 -40.08 6.16 14.88
CA ILE A 101 -38.94 5.87 15.77
C ILE A 101 -37.53 6.09 15.20
N PHE A 102 -37.02 7.31 15.40
CA PHE A 102 -35.60 7.65 15.34
C PHE A 102 -34.82 6.98 16.49
N ILE A 103 -33.94 6.03 16.15
CA ILE A 103 -32.79 5.68 16.99
C ILE A 103 -31.65 6.64 16.63
N LYS A 104 -31.24 7.46 17.61
CA LYS A 104 -30.05 8.31 17.53
C LYS A 104 -28.82 7.41 17.28
N PRO A 105 -27.96 7.68 16.28
CA PRO A 105 -26.66 7.03 16.21
C PRO A 105 -25.84 7.48 17.41
N GLU A 106 -25.38 6.51 18.20
CA GLU A 106 -24.41 6.73 19.26
C GLU A 106 -23.12 7.33 18.70
N LYS A 107 -22.49 8.14 19.55
CA LYS A 107 -21.31 8.94 19.31
C LYS A 107 -20.18 8.16 18.64
N ASN A 108 -19.57 8.82 17.65
CA ASN A 108 -18.18 8.71 17.20
C ASN A 108 -17.35 7.71 18.01
N LEU A 109 -17.11 6.54 17.43
CA LEU A 109 -15.85 5.86 17.64
C LEU A 109 -14.82 6.64 16.83
N ASP A 110 -14.06 7.48 17.52
CA ASP A 110 -12.88 8.14 16.98
C ASP A 110 -12.01 7.10 16.29
N THR A 111 -11.97 7.15 14.96
CA THR A 111 -10.89 6.56 14.18
C THR A 111 -9.64 7.37 14.49
N PRO A 112 -8.61 6.80 15.14
CA PRO A 112 -7.34 7.50 15.23
C PRO A 112 -6.79 7.72 13.81
N PRO A 113 -6.06 8.83 13.56
CA PRO A 113 -5.51 9.15 12.26
C PRO A 113 -4.62 8.01 11.75
N ILE A 114 -4.78 7.72 10.46
CA ILE A 114 -3.91 6.85 9.68
C ILE A 114 -2.51 7.46 9.74
N ASN A 115 -1.55 6.81 10.40
CA ASN A 115 -0.15 7.25 10.40
C ASN A 115 0.51 6.86 9.06
N PRO A 116 0.75 7.79 8.11
CA PRO A 116 1.33 7.51 6.80
C PRO A 116 2.88 7.49 6.84
N LEU A 117 3.50 7.51 8.04
CA LEU A 117 4.94 7.70 8.23
C LEU A 117 5.68 6.44 8.66
N LYS A 118 5.20 5.26 8.23
CA LYS A 118 5.99 4.03 8.35
C LYS A 118 7.00 3.99 7.20
N PRO A 119 8.32 4.06 7.45
CA PRO A 119 9.26 3.46 6.53
C PRO A 119 8.90 1.97 6.43
N PRO A 120 8.84 1.39 5.24
CA PRO A 120 9.10 -0.02 5.14
C PRO A 120 10.61 -0.21 5.31
N PRO A 121 11.07 -1.32 5.87
CA PRO A 121 12.38 -1.83 5.51
C PRO A 121 12.19 -2.40 4.11
N PHE A 122 12.27 -1.47 3.17
CA PHE A 122 12.03 -1.66 1.75
C PHE A 122 10.60 -2.17 1.42
N ILE A 123 9.82 -1.32 0.74
CA ILE A 123 8.49 -1.55 0.13
C ILE A 123 7.19 -1.37 0.97
N ASN A 124 6.40 -0.38 0.51
CA ASN A 124 4.93 -0.19 0.48
C ASN A 124 4.18 0.47 1.66
N LEU A 125 3.89 1.76 1.46
CA LEU A 125 2.97 2.63 2.22
C LEU A 125 1.46 2.25 2.16
N ASN A 126 1.08 1.05 1.69
CA ASN A 126 -0.33 0.59 1.70
C ASN A 126 -0.67 -0.40 2.83
N THR A 127 0.24 -0.71 3.74
CA THR A 127 -0.01 -1.73 4.79
C THR A 127 -0.29 -1.11 6.15
N LEU A 128 -1.52 -0.62 6.37
CA LEU A 128 -2.04 -0.34 7.72
C LEU A 128 -3.54 -0.68 7.83
N ILE A 129 -3.88 -1.97 7.81
CA ILE A 129 -5.11 -2.50 8.43
C ILE A 129 -4.78 -3.83 9.15
N THR A 130 -4.53 -3.70 10.45
CA THR A 130 -4.75 -4.63 11.57
C THR A 130 -4.78 -6.15 11.36
N TYR A 131 -3.96 -6.89 12.13
CA TYR A 131 -4.41 -8.11 12.82
C TYR A 131 -3.75 -8.26 14.20
N TYR A 132 -4.52 -8.02 15.27
CA TYR A 132 -4.27 -8.61 16.59
C TYR A 132 -5.17 -9.86 16.71
N PRO A 133 -4.65 -11.07 17.00
CA PRO A 133 -5.49 -12.24 17.14
C PRO A 133 -6.39 -12.08 18.38
N ARG A 134 -7.71 -12.16 18.16
CA ARG A 134 -8.85 -12.09 19.10
C ARG A 134 -8.68 -12.91 20.40
N ARG A 135 -7.70 -13.84 20.48
CA ARG A 135 -7.35 -14.62 21.67
C ARG A 135 -6.46 -13.87 22.68
N ALA A 136 -5.64 -12.90 22.26
CA ALA A 136 -4.73 -12.17 23.14
C ALA A 136 -5.45 -11.13 24.03
N LEU A 137 -6.52 -10.50 23.52
CA LEU A 137 -7.37 -9.57 24.28
C LEU A 137 -8.11 -10.25 25.44
N ILE A 138 -8.55 -11.50 25.25
CA ILE A 138 -9.21 -12.30 26.29
C ILE A 138 -8.20 -12.72 27.38
N ALA A 139 -6.95 -13.01 27.01
CA ALA A 139 -5.88 -13.33 27.95
C ALA A 139 -5.44 -12.10 28.77
N SER A 140 -5.34 -10.93 28.13
CA SER A 140 -5.02 -9.66 28.82
C SER A 140 -6.10 -9.23 29.80
N ALA A 141 -7.38 -9.40 29.45
CA ALA A 141 -8.50 -9.12 30.34
C ALA A 141 -8.58 -10.08 31.56
N LYS A 142 -8.24 -11.36 31.38
CA LYS A 142 -8.14 -12.34 32.48
C LYS A 142 -6.97 -12.02 33.41
N ASN A 143 -5.80 -11.69 32.86
CA ASN A 143 -4.61 -11.32 33.65
C ASN A 143 -4.83 -10.03 34.46
N LYS A 144 -5.54 -9.04 33.92
CA LYS A 144 -5.91 -7.81 34.65
C LYS A 144 -6.92 -8.07 35.77
N LYS A 145 -7.87 -8.99 35.57
CA LYS A 145 -8.82 -9.42 36.61
C LYS A 145 -8.11 -10.14 37.76
N ASP A 146 -7.15 -11.01 37.46
CA ASP A 146 -6.41 -11.76 38.48
C ASP A 146 -5.42 -10.87 39.23
N ALA A 147 -4.79 -9.90 38.57
CA ALA A 147 -3.95 -8.88 39.21
C ALA A 147 -4.76 -7.99 40.18
N TYR A 148 -5.97 -7.59 39.80
CA TYR A 148 -6.87 -6.80 40.64
C TYR A 148 -7.35 -7.57 41.89
N LEU A 149 -7.69 -8.86 41.73
CA LEU A 149 -8.09 -9.72 42.85
C LEU A 149 -6.92 -10.04 43.80
N LYS A 150 -5.69 -10.13 43.27
CA LYS A 150 -4.46 -10.32 44.06
C LYS A 150 -4.10 -9.06 44.86
N GLY A 151 -4.28 -7.87 44.27
CA GLY A 151 -4.14 -6.57 44.96
C GLY A 151 -5.15 -6.39 46.11
N LYS A 152 -6.42 -6.81 45.91
CA LYS A 152 -7.46 -6.75 46.95
C LYS A 152 -7.15 -7.66 48.16
N LYS A 153 -6.57 -8.84 47.94
CA LYS A 153 -6.12 -9.72 49.04
C LYS A 153 -4.91 -9.15 49.79
N GLY A 154 -3.99 -8.48 49.10
CA GLY A 154 -2.85 -7.79 49.71
C GLY A 154 -3.26 -6.62 50.62
N TYR A 155 -4.24 -5.83 50.17
CA TYR A 155 -4.78 -4.69 50.94
C TYR A 155 -5.59 -5.13 52.17
N ILE A 156 -6.32 -6.25 52.10
CA ILE A 156 -7.03 -6.81 53.26
C ILE A 156 -6.05 -7.42 54.28
N ALA A 157 -4.88 -7.91 53.83
CA ALA A 157 -3.84 -8.43 54.71
C ALA A 157 -3.04 -7.31 55.41
N SER A 158 -2.82 -6.16 54.75
CA SER A 158 -2.13 -5.02 55.36
C SER A 158 -2.96 -4.32 56.44
N VAL A 159 -4.29 -4.25 56.27
CA VAL A 159 -5.20 -3.66 57.27
C VAL A 159 -5.33 -4.54 58.53
N LYS A 160 -5.19 -5.87 58.40
CA LYS A 160 -5.17 -6.79 59.56
C LYS A 160 -3.84 -6.80 60.33
N LEU A 161 -2.74 -6.32 59.74
CA LEU A 161 -1.42 -6.29 60.38
C LEU A 161 -1.16 -4.99 61.17
N GLU A 162 -1.98 -3.95 60.98
CA GLU A 162 -1.88 -2.69 61.72
C GLU A 162 -2.69 -2.66 63.04
N GLU A 163 -3.58 -3.62 63.28
CA GLU A 163 -4.34 -3.75 64.54
C GLU A 163 -3.54 -4.44 65.69
N ASP A 164 -2.40 -5.08 65.39
CA ASP A 164 -1.67 -5.96 66.34
C ASP A 164 -0.34 -5.38 66.88
N LYS A 165 -0.08 -4.06 66.80
CA LYS A 165 1.11 -3.44 67.41
C LYS A 165 0.77 -2.62 68.65
N GLU A 166 1.03 -3.23 69.82
CA GLU A 166 1.06 -2.58 71.13
C GLU A 166 1.92 -1.31 71.14
N ILE A 167 1.37 -0.21 71.67
CA ILE A 167 2.12 0.98 72.10
C ILE A 167 2.26 0.91 73.63
N PRO A 168 3.48 0.80 74.19
CA PRO A 168 3.67 0.86 75.64
C PRO A 168 3.97 2.28 76.09
N ASN A 169 3.25 2.79 77.10
CA ASN A 169 3.92 3.36 78.29
C ASN A 169 2.97 3.79 79.41
N ALA A 170 3.53 3.71 80.61
CA ALA A 170 2.90 3.81 81.91
C ALA A 170 2.50 5.24 82.36
N ILE A 171 1.72 5.23 83.45
CA ILE A 171 1.53 6.27 84.49
C ILE A 171 0.24 7.12 84.38
N GLY A 172 -0.73 6.77 85.26
CA GLY A 172 -1.27 7.70 86.25
C GLY A 172 -2.62 8.36 85.98
N ASP A 173 -3.66 7.82 86.61
CA ASP A 173 -4.89 8.48 87.13
C ASP A 173 -5.55 9.60 86.32
N ARG A 174 -6.71 9.30 85.72
CA ARG A 174 -8.02 9.94 86.01
C ARG A 174 -9.14 9.44 85.08
N GLU A 175 -10.21 8.98 85.71
CA GLU A 175 -11.63 8.91 85.32
C GLU A 175 -12.03 8.81 83.83
N GLU A 176 -12.74 7.72 83.51
CA GLU A 176 -13.68 7.56 82.40
C GLU A 176 -14.59 8.80 82.26
N THR A 177 -15.01 9.19 81.04
CA THR A 177 -16.36 8.79 80.58
C THR A 177 -16.65 9.19 79.12
N SER A 178 -17.43 8.33 78.46
CA SER A 178 -18.44 8.60 77.39
C SER A 178 -18.07 8.78 75.91
N GLY A 179 -16.79 8.88 75.51
CA GLY A 179 -16.43 9.08 74.10
C GLY A 179 -16.21 7.80 73.24
N SER A 180 -15.67 6.73 73.84
CA SER A 180 -15.12 5.58 73.09
C SER A 180 -16.18 4.56 72.61
N ALA A 181 -17.20 4.27 73.44
CA ALA A 181 -18.26 3.33 73.08
C ALA A 181 -19.19 3.86 71.95
N THR A 182 -19.41 5.18 71.94
CA THR A 182 -20.25 5.86 70.94
C THR A 182 -19.56 5.95 69.57
N LEU A 183 -18.23 6.10 69.56
CA LEU A 183 -17.44 6.15 68.33
C LEU A 183 -17.37 4.76 67.66
N LYS A 184 -17.16 3.69 68.44
CA LYS A 184 -17.13 2.32 67.90
C LYS A 184 -18.49 1.90 67.33
N ALA A 185 -19.59 2.18 68.04
CA ALA A 185 -20.95 1.89 67.55
C ALA A 185 -21.32 2.67 66.28
N ASN A 186 -20.81 3.90 66.12
CA ASN A 186 -21.05 4.70 64.91
C ASN A 186 -20.20 4.22 63.73
N ILE A 187 -18.97 3.75 63.96
CA ILE A 187 -18.11 3.16 62.91
C ILE A 187 -18.68 1.84 62.43
N ASP A 188 -19.09 0.94 63.34
CA ASP A 188 -19.69 -0.35 63.00
C ASP A 188 -20.97 -0.17 62.17
N LYS A 189 -21.81 0.80 62.54
CA LYS A 189 -23.02 1.18 61.80
C LYS A 189 -22.71 1.79 60.42
N TYR A 190 -21.63 2.57 60.29
CA TYR A 190 -21.21 3.14 59.01
C TYR A 190 -20.66 2.07 58.07
N VAL A 191 -19.87 1.12 58.60
CA VAL A 191 -19.34 -0.02 57.83
C VAL A 191 -20.48 -0.91 57.33
N GLU A 192 -21.46 -1.24 58.17
CA GLU A 192 -22.61 -2.07 57.79
C GLU A 192 -23.48 -1.42 56.70
N ILE A 193 -23.74 -0.11 56.80
CA ILE A 193 -24.47 0.66 55.77
C ILE A 193 -23.68 0.69 54.45
N THR A 194 -22.36 0.83 54.52
CA THR A 194 -21.51 0.92 53.33
C THR A 194 -21.37 -0.43 52.63
N GLU A 195 -21.21 -1.53 53.38
CA GLU A 195 -21.18 -2.89 52.84
C GLU A 195 -22.52 -3.29 52.21
N THR A 196 -23.63 -2.94 52.84
CA THR A 196 -24.97 -3.22 52.29
C THR A 196 -25.19 -2.46 50.98
N THR A 197 -24.84 -1.17 50.94
CA THR A 197 -24.96 -0.33 49.73
C THR A 197 -24.04 -0.80 48.61
N ILE A 198 -22.81 -1.23 48.92
CA ILE A 198 -21.87 -1.77 47.93
C ILE A 198 -22.36 -3.12 47.39
N ASN A 199 -22.86 -4.00 48.25
CA ASN A 199 -23.36 -5.32 47.85
C ASN A 199 -24.63 -5.21 46.98
N GLU A 200 -25.52 -4.26 47.24
CA GLU A 200 -26.68 -3.98 46.39
C GLU A 200 -26.27 -3.42 45.02
N LYS A 201 -25.31 -2.48 44.99
CA LYS A 201 -24.75 -1.97 43.72
C LYS A 201 -24.01 -3.06 42.94
N LEU A 202 -23.31 -3.96 43.62
CA LEU A 202 -22.60 -5.08 42.97
C LEU A 202 -23.59 -6.09 42.37
N LYS A 203 -24.69 -6.40 43.07
CA LYS A 203 -25.78 -7.25 42.54
C LYS A 203 -26.44 -6.62 41.31
N ALA A 204 -26.65 -5.30 41.32
CA ALA A 204 -27.18 -4.59 40.17
C ALA A 204 -26.23 -4.64 38.95
N ILE A 205 -24.92 -4.43 39.17
CA ILE A 205 -23.90 -4.50 38.12
C ILE A 205 -23.77 -5.92 37.56
N ILE A 206 -23.80 -6.95 38.41
CA ILE A 206 -23.77 -8.36 37.98
C ILE A 206 -25.00 -8.69 37.14
N SER A 207 -26.20 -8.26 37.57
CA SER A 207 -27.43 -8.48 36.81
C SER A 207 -27.41 -7.77 35.44
N ILE A 208 -26.83 -6.57 35.36
CA ILE A 208 -26.64 -5.85 34.08
C ILE A 208 -25.63 -6.61 33.20
N ALA A 209 -24.53 -7.10 33.77
CA ALA A 209 -23.52 -7.85 33.04
C ALA A 209 -24.08 -9.19 32.51
N GLU A 210 -24.89 -9.90 33.28
CA GLU A 210 -25.56 -11.14 32.87
C GLU A 210 -26.59 -10.91 31.75
N LYS A 211 -27.40 -9.85 31.87
CA LYS A 211 -28.35 -9.44 30.81
C LYS A 211 -27.63 -9.05 29.53
N THR A 212 -26.53 -8.31 29.65
CA THR A 212 -25.71 -7.90 28.50
C THR A 212 -25.05 -9.12 27.85
N THR A 213 -24.52 -10.06 28.64
CA THR A 213 -23.90 -11.29 28.14
C THR A 213 -24.91 -12.18 27.42
N THR A 214 -26.13 -12.28 27.94
CA THR A 214 -27.22 -13.04 27.31
C THR A 214 -27.71 -12.36 26.02
N SER A 215 -27.84 -11.03 26.02
CA SER A 215 -28.21 -10.25 24.83
C SER A 215 -27.16 -10.35 23.72
N VAL A 216 -25.86 -10.31 24.08
CA VAL A 216 -24.75 -10.50 23.13
C VAL A 216 -24.72 -11.93 22.61
N ALA A 217 -24.95 -12.94 23.46
CA ALA A 217 -25.01 -14.34 23.01
C ALA A 217 -26.18 -14.61 22.04
N ASN A 218 -27.34 -13.99 22.29
CA ASN A 218 -28.49 -14.11 21.38
C ASN A 218 -28.25 -13.39 20.06
N LYS A 219 -27.64 -12.20 20.08
CA LYS A 219 -27.22 -11.49 18.85
C LYS A 219 -26.14 -12.25 18.08
N ILE A 220 -25.24 -12.95 18.75
CA ILE A 220 -24.26 -13.82 18.09
C ILE A 220 -24.99 -14.98 17.40
N LYS A 221 -26.00 -15.58 18.03
CA LYS A 221 -26.82 -16.62 17.39
C LYS A 221 -27.62 -16.10 16.19
N GLU A 222 -28.25 -14.92 16.29
CA GLU A 222 -28.93 -14.30 15.15
C GLU A 222 -27.97 -14.02 14.00
N VAL A 223 -26.76 -13.52 14.30
CA VAL A 223 -25.72 -13.30 13.28
C VAL A 223 -25.19 -14.62 12.70
N GLU A 224 -25.09 -15.69 13.50
CA GLU A 224 -24.71 -17.03 13.03
C GLU A 224 -25.79 -17.67 12.14
N GLU A 225 -27.08 -17.46 12.47
CA GLU A 225 -28.22 -17.92 11.68
C GLU A 225 -28.38 -17.10 10.39
N GLU A 226 -28.23 -15.76 10.43
CA GLU A 226 -28.16 -14.90 9.23
C GLU A 226 -26.96 -15.27 8.36
N ALA A 227 -25.80 -15.57 8.94
CA ALA A 227 -24.63 -16.03 8.18
C ALA A 227 -24.86 -17.40 7.52
N LEU A 228 -25.69 -18.26 8.12
CA LEU A 228 -26.08 -19.55 7.54
C LEU A 228 -27.09 -19.36 6.39
N GLU A 229 -28.08 -18.49 6.55
CA GLU A 229 -29.04 -18.15 5.50
C GLU A 229 -28.37 -17.44 4.31
N VAL A 230 -27.41 -16.54 4.57
CA VAL A 230 -26.58 -15.91 3.52
C VAL A 230 -25.73 -16.94 2.77
N LYS A 231 -25.24 -17.98 3.46
CA LYS A 231 -24.47 -19.07 2.85
C LYS A 231 -25.35 -19.99 1.98
N GLU A 232 -26.58 -20.26 2.40
CA GLU A 232 -27.54 -21.05 1.62
C GLU A 232 -28.16 -20.26 0.47
N ALA A 233 -28.38 -18.95 0.63
CA ALA A 233 -28.82 -18.05 -0.45
C ALA A 233 -27.69 -17.76 -1.48
N GLY A 234 -26.42 -17.76 -1.04
CA GLY A 234 -25.25 -17.56 -1.90
C GLY A 234 -24.98 -18.68 -2.91
N LEU A 235 -25.58 -19.86 -2.73
CA LEU A 235 -25.50 -20.98 -3.68
C LEU A 235 -26.34 -20.77 -4.96
N ALA A 236 -27.20 -19.74 -5.02
CA ALA A 236 -28.20 -19.62 -6.07
C ALA A 236 -27.96 -18.56 -7.18
N THR A 237 -27.04 -17.58 -7.07
CA THR A 237 -26.79 -16.63 -8.20
C THR A 237 -25.50 -15.81 -8.13
N LYS A 238 -24.74 -15.82 -9.25
CA LYS A 238 -23.74 -14.84 -9.78
C LYS A 238 -22.73 -14.17 -8.82
N GLY A 239 -21.46 -14.59 -8.97
CA GLY A 239 -20.25 -13.88 -8.52
C GLY A 239 -19.84 -14.25 -7.11
N VAL A 240 -19.02 -15.29 -6.95
CA VAL A 240 -18.53 -15.72 -5.64
C VAL A 240 -17.07 -15.30 -5.50
N LEU A 241 -16.81 -14.43 -4.52
CA LEU A 241 -15.48 -14.25 -3.97
C LEU A 241 -15.21 -15.43 -3.03
N GLU A 242 -14.29 -16.30 -3.40
CA GLU A 242 -13.87 -17.42 -2.54
C GLU A 242 -12.36 -17.41 -2.36
N ALA A 243 -11.94 -17.95 -1.23
CA ALA A 243 -10.55 -18.05 -0.83
C ALA A 243 -10.16 -19.53 -0.76
N LEU A 244 -9.08 -19.90 -1.44
CA LEU A 244 -8.64 -21.29 -1.55
C LEU A 244 -7.15 -21.43 -1.38
N LYS A 245 -6.73 -22.70 -1.28
CA LYS A 245 -5.34 -23.09 -1.17
C LYS A 245 -4.98 -24.15 -2.20
N GLN A 246 -3.76 -24.09 -2.71
CA GLN A 246 -3.16 -25.09 -3.59
C GLN A 246 -1.86 -25.60 -2.95
N GLU A 247 -1.59 -26.90 -3.07
CA GLU A 247 -0.29 -27.45 -2.70
C GLU A 247 0.80 -27.08 -3.72
N LEU A 248 1.92 -26.57 -3.23
CA LEU A 248 3.15 -26.28 -3.97
C LEU A 248 4.33 -26.98 -3.33
N ALA A 249 5.32 -27.41 -4.13
CA ALA A 249 6.57 -27.92 -3.57
C ALA A 249 7.39 -26.80 -2.93
N ILE A 250 8.07 -27.10 -1.81
CA ILE A 250 8.99 -26.15 -1.16
C ILE A 250 10.10 -25.73 -2.14
N ALA A 251 10.70 -26.71 -2.82
CA ALA A 251 11.58 -26.49 -3.96
C ALA A 251 11.29 -27.50 -5.06
N LEU A 252 11.01 -27.03 -6.28
CA LEU A 252 10.74 -27.94 -7.41
C LEU A 252 11.96 -28.80 -7.79
N SER A 253 13.17 -28.34 -7.48
CA SER A 253 14.41 -29.10 -7.70
C SER A 253 14.59 -30.26 -6.72
N ASN A 254 13.90 -30.24 -5.57
CA ASN A 254 14.01 -31.29 -4.57
C ASN A 254 12.65 -31.65 -3.93
N PRO A 255 11.91 -32.59 -4.54
CA PRO A 255 10.61 -33.03 -4.04
C PRO A 255 10.63 -33.63 -2.63
N SER A 256 11.79 -34.07 -2.12
CA SER A 256 11.88 -34.69 -0.77
C SER A 256 11.65 -33.68 0.36
N LEU A 257 11.67 -32.38 0.07
CA LEU A 257 11.41 -31.32 1.05
C LEU A 257 9.92 -31.18 1.40
N GLY A 258 9.03 -31.78 0.61
CA GLY A 258 7.58 -31.71 0.82
C GLY A 258 6.93 -30.52 0.14
N THR A 259 5.71 -30.21 0.57
CA THR A 259 4.84 -29.18 0.00
C THR A 259 4.34 -28.18 1.05
N PHE A 260 3.90 -27.02 0.61
CA PHE A 260 3.20 -26.02 1.41
C PHE A 260 1.95 -25.54 0.65
N GLU A 261 1.03 -24.90 1.37
CA GLU A 261 -0.19 -24.37 0.76
C GLU A 261 0.00 -22.92 0.31
N GLN A 262 -0.30 -22.61 -0.95
CA GLN A 262 -0.37 -21.27 -1.50
C GLN A 262 -1.82 -20.79 -1.55
N PHE A 263 -2.05 -19.59 -1.04
CA PHE A 263 -3.35 -18.96 -0.93
C PHE A 263 -3.71 -18.14 -2.17
N TYR A 264 -4.98 -18.16 -2.57
CA TYR A 264 -5.50 -17.28 -3.61
C TYR A 264 -6.99 -16.97 -3.43
N PHE A 265 -7.40 -15.81 -3.94
CA PHE A 265 -8.80 -15.46 -4.15
C PHE A 265 -9.17 -15.60 -5.62
N TYR A 266 -10.45 -15.83 -5.91
CA TYR A 266 -10.97 -15.68 -7.26
C TYR A 266 -12.35 -15.04 -7.26
N ASP A 267 -12.73 -14.50 -8.41
CA ASP A 267 -14.06 -13.96 -8.71
C ASP A 267 -14.48 -14.38 -10.13
N THR A 268 -15.66 -14.97 -10.23
CA THR A 268 -16.25 -15.44 -11.50
C THR A 268 -17.39 -14.56 -12.00
N THR A 269 -17.56 -13.35 -11.47
CA THR A 269 -18.65 -12.40 -11.82
C THR A 269 -18.74 -12.16 -13.33
N TYR A 270 -17.59 -12.08 -14.00
CA TYR A 270 -17.51 -11.84 -15.46
C TYR A 270 -17.23 -13.11 -16.29
N TRP A 271 -16.95 -14.23 -15.64
CA TRP A 271 -16.55 -15.47 -16.30
C TRP A 271 -17.73 -16.10 -17.05
N LYS A 272 -17.55 -16.38 -18.35
CA LYS A 272 -18.62 -16.94 -19.21
C LYS A 272 -18.73 -18.47 -19.18
N GLY A 273 -18.02 -19.14 -18.28
CA GLY A 273 -17.99 -20.60 -18.16
C GLY A 273 -16.76 -21.24 -18.80
N PRO A 274 -16.67 -22.59 -18.81
CA PRO A 274 -15.51 -23.31 -19.32
C PRO A 274 -15.09 -22.89 -20.75
N GLY A 275 -13.79 -22.70 -20.96
CA GLY A 275 -13.24 -22.16 -22.20
C GLY A 275 -13.05 -20.63 -22.20
N SER A 276 -13.50 -19.93 -21.16
CA SER A 276 -13.31 -18.48 -21.03
C SER A 276 -11.92 -18.14 -20.45
N PRO A 277 -11.38 -16.94 -20.73
CA PRO A 277 -10.06 -16.51 -20.26
C PRO A 277 -9.94 -16.40 -18.73
N VAL A 278 -8.70 -16.28 -18.24
CA VAL A 278 -8.39 -16.01 -16.83
C VAL A 278 -7.43 -14.82 -16.73
N VAL A 279 -7.69 -13.90 -15.81
CA VAL A 279 -6.77 -12.83 -15.41
C VAL A 279 -6.18 -13.20 -14.07
N LEU A 280 -4.86 -13.41 -14.02
CA LEU A 280 -4.12 -13.70 -12.80
C LEU A 280 -3.35 -12.45 -12.37
N PHE A 281 -3.58 -12.01 -11.14
CA PHE A 281 -2.84 -10.95 -10.48
C PHE A 281 -2.11 -11.51 -9.26
N THR A 282 -0.89 -11.07 -9.01
CA THR A 282 -0.23 -11.29 -7.71
C THR A 282 0.12 -9.94 -7.10
N PRO A 283 -0.15 -9.72 -5.79
CA PRO A 283 0.22 -8.48 -5.14
C PRO A 283 1.72 -8.39 -4.84
N GLY A 284 2.48 -9.47 -5.05
CA GLY A 284 3.91 -9.54 -4.78
C GLY A 284 4.21 -9.69 -3.29
N GLU A 285 5.13 -8.88 -2.79
CA GLU A 285 5.71 -8.80 -1.46
C GLU A 285 4.72 -8.34 -0.37
N VAL A 286 3.55 -8.98 -0.28
CA VAL A 286 2.52 -8.63 0.70
C VAL A 286 1.49 -9.75 0.88
N ASN A 287 0.84 -9.75 2.05
CA ASN A 287 -0.33 -10.56 2.31
C ASN A 287 -1.48 -10.18 1.35
N ALA A 288 -2.05 -11.18 0.66
CA ALA A 288 -3.07 -10.95 -0.36
C ALA A 288 -4.45 -10.55 0.19
N THR A 289 -4.70 -10.69 1.50
CA THR A 289 -6.03 -10.46 2.11
C THR A 289 -6.59 -9.05 1.81
N GLY A 290 -5.73 -8.04 1.71
CA GLY A 290 -6.12 -6.66 1.38
C GLY A 290 -6.33 -6.37 -0.12
N TYR A 291 -6.11 -7.35 -1.01
CA TYR A 291 -6.01 -7.14 -2.45
C TYR A 291 -7.23 -7.60 -3.25
N THR A 292 -8.35 -7.91 -2.60
CA THR A 292 -9.61 -8.33 -3.27
C THR A 292 -10.16 -7.28 -4.24
N SER A 293 -9.82 -5.99 -4.07
CA SER A 293 -10.19 -4.95 -5.04
C SER A 293 -9.70 -5.24 -6.47
N TYR A 294 -8.62 -6.01 -6.63
CA TYR A 294 -8.07 -6.45 -7.92
C TYR A 294 -8.91 -7.53 -8.63
N LEU A 295 -9.96 -8.03 -7.99
CA LEU A 295 -10.94 -8.92 -8.62
C LEU A 295 -12.08 -8.17 -9.31
N THR A 296 -12.22 -6.87 -9.01
CA THR A 296 -13.35 -6.02 -9.43
C THR A 296 -12.90 -4.89 -10.35
N THR A 297 -13.84 -4.21 -10.99
CA THR A 297 -13.58 -3.05 -11.87
C THR A 297 -13.04 -1.81 -11.13
N ASN A 298 -12.86 -1.88 -9.80
CA ASN A 298 -12.09 -0.88 -9.05
C ASN A 298 -10.60 -0.88 -9.44
N ARG A 299 -10.13 -1.98 -10.06
CA ARG A 299 -8.78 -2.12 -10.59
C ARG A 299 -8.81 -2.55 -12.04
N THR A 300 -7.73 -2.25 -12.76
CA THR A 300 -7.62 -2.53 -14.20
C THR A 300 -7.71 -4.02 -14.50
N THR A 301 -7.26 -4.89 -13.59
CA THR A 301 -7.42 -6.35 -13.66
C THR A 301 -8.87 -6.81 -13.81
N GLY A 302 -9.78 -6.25 -12.99
CA GLY A 302 -11.20 -6.59 -13.08
C GLY A 302 -11.88 -5.99 -14.32
N VAL A 303 -11.42 -4.84 -14.81
CA VAL A 303 -11.86 -4.29 -16.11
C VAL A 303 -11.45 -5.21 -17.25
N ILE A 304 -10.20 -5.70 -17.26
CA ILE A 304 -9.74 -6.69 -18.24
C ILE A 304 -10.62 -7.95 -18.19
N ALA A 305 -10.86 -8.49 -16.99
CA ALA A 305 -11.71 -9.68 -16.81
C ALA A 305 -13.13 -9.46 -17.33
N GLN A 306 -13.71 -8.28 -17.07
CA GLN A 306 -15.02 -7.89 -17.58
C GLN A 306 -15.07 -7.88 -19.12
N GLU A 307 -14.13 -7.20 -19.76
CA GLU A 307 -14.10 -7.03 -21.22
C GLU A 307 -13.88 -8.36 -21.95
N ILE A 308 -12.99 -9.22 -21.45
CA ILE A 308 -12.74 -10.53 -22.07
C ILE A 308 -13.75 -11.61 -21.64
N GLY A 309 -14.61 -11.33 -20.66
CA GLY A 309 -15.53 -12.29 -20.06
C GLY A 309 -14.83 -13.42 -19.32
N GLY A 310 -13.73 -13.10 -18.63
CA GLY A 310 -12.87 -14.03 -17.91
C GLY A 310 -13.10 -14.06 -16.41
N ALA A 311 -12.47 -15.02 -15.74
CA ALA A 311 -12.36 -15.03 -14.28
C ALA A 311 -11.18 -14.17 -13.84
N ALA A 312 -11.27 -13.56 -12.66
CA ALA A 312 -10.15 -12.87 -12.02
C ALA A 312 -9.63 -13.71 -10.85
N ILE A 313 -8.31 -13.77 -10.69
CA ILE A 313 -7.64 -14.49 -9.60
C ILE A 313 -6.59 -13.56 -8.99
N VAL A 314 -6.52 -13.51 -7.66
CA VAL A 314 -5.45 -12.86 -6.90
C VAL A 314 -4.69 -13.95 -6.14
N ILE A 315 -3.42 -14.17 -6.46
CA ILE A 315 -2.59 -15.22 -5.86
C ILE A 315 -1.51 -14.65 -4.95
N GLU A 316 -1.40 -15.20 -3.74
CA GLU A 316 -0.42 -14.78 -2.74
C GLU A 316 0.97 -15.34 -3.06
N HIS A 317 1.99 -14.51 -2.90
CA HIS A 317 3.37 -14.89 -3.15
C HIS A 317 3.90 -15.80 -2.03
N ARG A 318 4.79 -16.75 -2.37
CA ARG A 318 5.46 -17.58 -1.36
C ARG A 318 6.14 -16.72 -0.30
N TYR A 319 6.08 -17.13 0.97
CA TYR A 319 6.59 -16.45 2.18
C TYR A 319 5.81 -15.22 2.68
N TRP A 320 4.78 -14.76 1.97
CA TRP A 320 3.88 -13.72 2.48
C TRP A 320 2.54 -14.29 2.93
N GLY A 321 1.92 -13.60 3.89
CA GLY A 321 0.63 -13.95 4.45
C GLY A 321 0.57 -15.39 4.99
N THR A 322 -0.27 -16.21 4.38
CA THR A 322 -0.45 -17.62 4.75
C THR A 322 0.28 -18.59 3.84
N SER A 323 0.91 -18.09 2.78
CA SER A 323 1.52 -18.87 1.72
C SER A 323 2.99 -19.15 2.00
N THR A 324 3.30 -19.88 3.06
CA THR A 324 4.69 -20.06 3.50
C THR A 324 5.08 -21.50 3.79
N PRO A 325 6.27 -21.95 3.35
CA PRO A 325 6.81 -23.24 3.76
C PRO A 325 7.34 -23.24 5.20
N TYR A 326 7.75 -22.07 5.73
CA TYR A 326 8.33 -21.95 7.08
C TYR A 326 7.82 -20.70 7.79
N THR A 327 7.50 -20.84 9.08
CA THR A 327 7.01 -19.72 9.90
C THR A 327 8.10 -18.97 10.65
N ASN A 328 9.31 -19.54 10.69
CA ASN A 328 10.50 -18.93 11.27
C ASN A 328 11.48 -18.56 10.15
N LEU A 329 11.70 -17.28 9.93
CA LEU A 329 12.40 -16.69 8.78
C LEU A 329 13.90 -16.58 9.02
N THR A 330 14.55 -17.69 9.35
CA THR A 330 16.01 -17.79 9.43
C THR A 330 16.63 -17.92 8.04
N THR A 331 17.94 -17.63 7.91
CA THR A 331 18.70 -17.82 6.66
C THR A 331 18.49 -19.22 6.06
N GLU A 332 18.52 -20.27 6.88
CA GLU A 332 18.28 -21.66 6.45
C GLU A 332 16.87 -21.87 5.86
N ASN A 333 15.86 -21.25 6.45
CA ASN A 333 14.46 -21.42 6.03
C ASN A 333 14.10 -20.52 4.85
N MET A 334 14.78 -19.39 4.67
CA MET A 334 14.51 -18.43 3.61
C MET A 334 15.21 -18.75 2.29
N LYS A 335 16.16 -19.69 2.27
CA LYS A 335 16.87 -20.11 1.04
C LYS A 335 16.00 -20.62 -0.11
N TYR A 336 14.72 -20.90 0.14
CA TYR A 336 13.75 -21.27 -0.90
C TYR A 336 12.88 -20.09 -1.39
N LEU A 337 12.98 -18.93 -0.75
CA LEU A 337 12.49 -17.66 -1.27
C LEU A 337 13.52 -17.14 -2.28
N THR A 338 13.31 -17.53 -3.53
CA THR A 338 14.19 -17.25 -4.68
C THR A 338 13.35 -16.81 -5.86
N LEU A 339 13.87 -15.94 -6.72
CA LEU A 339 13.17 -15.52 -7.93
C LEU A 339 12.78 -16.71 -8.82
N GLU A 340 13.67 -17.70 -8.96
CA GLU A 340 13.42 -18.91 -9.74
C GLU A 340 12.17 -19.66 -9.25
N ASN A 341 12.09 -19.91 -7.94
CA ASN A 341 10.91 -20.55 -7.36
C ASN A 341 9.64 -19.67 -7.47
N SER A 342 9.75 -18.35 -7.35
CA SER A 342 8.61 -17.43 -7.53
C SER A 342 8.02 -17.51 -8.94
N ILE A 343 8.87 -17.55 -9.98
CA ILE A 343 8.45 -17.75 -11.39
C ILE A 343 7.81 -19.12 -11.56
N LYS A 344 8.41 -20.15 -10.96
CA LYS A 344 7.91 -21.53 -11.01
C LYS A 344 6.54 -21.69 -10.36
N ASP A 345 6.25 -20.99 -9.27
CA ASP A 345 4.95 -21.05 -8.62
C ASP A 345 3.85 -20.51 -9.52
N LEU A 346 4.06 -19.35 -10.14
CA LEU A 346 3.09 -18.74 -11.07
C LEU A 346 2.86 -19.60 -12.30
N THR A 347 3.93 -20.11 -12.90
CA THR A 347 3.83 -20.98 -14.10
C THR A 347 3.20 -22.34 -13.78
N ASN A 348 3.52 -22.92 -12.63
CA ASN A 348 2.89 -24.16 -12.16
C ASN A 348 1.40 -23.94 -11.87
N PHE A 349 1.03 -22.84 -11.21
CA PHE A 349 -0.38 -22.51 -10.96
C PHE A 349 -1.16 -22.38 -12.27
N ALA A 350 -0.66 -21.59 -13.23
CA ALA A 350 -1.32 -21.41 -14.52
C ALA A 350 -1.49 -22.73 -15.30
N ASN A 351 -0.49 -23.61 -15.23
CA ASN A 351 -0.51 -24.88 -15.97
C ASN A 351 -1.29 -26.00 -15.28
N ASN A 352 -1.37 -26.02 -13.95
CA ASN A 352 -1.80 -27.21 -13.20
C ASN A 352 -2.94 -26.96 -12.20
N ALA A 353 -3.29 -25.70 -11.88
CA ALA A 353 -4.32 -25.41 -10.89
C ALA A 353 -5.66 -26.07 -11.24
N ARG A 354 -6.29 -26.68 -10.24
CA ARG A 354 -7.67 -27.19 -10.32
C ARG A 354 -8.62 -26.11 -9.82
N LEU A 355 -9.05 -25.25 -10.74
CA LEU A 355 -9.94 -24.16 -10.42
C LEU A 355 -11.33 -24.71 -10.04
N PRO A 356 -11.87 -24.39 -8.86
CA PRO A 356 -13.08 -25.02 -8.30
C PRO A 356 -14.34 -24.74 -9.13
N PHE A 357 -14.35 -23.59 -9.83
CA PHE A 357 -15.45 -23.16 -10.69
C PHE A 357 -15.46 -23.85 -12.06
N VAL A 358 -14.49 -24.74 -12.32
CA VAL A 358 -14.41 -25.54 -13.54
C VAL A 358 -14.81 -26.97 -13.23
N HIS A 359 -16.00 -27.37 -13.69
CA HIS A 359 -16.56 -28.69 -13.42
C HIS A 359 -16.35 -29.68 -14.58
N GLY A 360 -16.27 -30.98 -14.26
CA GLY A 360 -16.20 -32.05 -15.25
C GLY A 360 -14.80 -32.24 -15.85
N ARG A 361 -14.72 -32.54 -17.15
CA ARG A 361 -13.46 -32.77 -17.89
C ARG A 361 -12.91 -31.52 -18.58
N ALA A 362 -13.54 -30.36 -18.38
CA ALA A 362 -13.07 -29.12 -18.96
C ALA A 362 -11.79 -28.66 -18.25
N SER A 363 -10.85 -28.09 -19.00
CA SER A 363 -9.67 -27.45 -18.46
C SER A 363 -9.77 -25.95 -18.71
N SER A 364 -9.43 -25.16 -17.70
CA SER A 364 -9.23 -23.71 -17.82
C SER A 364 -7.79 -23.33 -17.49
N ASN A 365 -6.85 -24.25 -17.69
CA ASN A 365 -5.42 -24.03 -17.47
C ASN A 365 -4.86 -23.27 -18.68
N ALA A 366 -3.67 -22.68 -18.55
CA ALA A 366 -3.11 -21.78 -19.56
C ALA A 366 -2.83 -22.46 -20.92
N GLY A 367 -2.70 -23.79 -20.95
CA GLY A 367 -2.63 -24.55 -22.21
C GLY A 367 -3.96 -24.72 -22.95
N ALA A 368 -5.10 -24.41 -22.32
CA ALA A 368 -6.46 -24.62 -22.86
C ALA A 368 -7.24 -23.32 -23.10
N VAL A 369 -6.97 -22.27 -22.32
CA VAL A 369 -7.61 -20.95 -22.43
C VAL A 369 -6.54 -19.86 -22.28
N PRO A 370 -6.75 -18.65 -22.83
CA PRO A 370 -5.78 -17.58 -22.67
C PRO A 370 -5.77 -17.08 -21.22
N TRP A 371 -4.59 -17.10 -20.60
CA TRP A 371 -4.34 -16.47 -19.32
C TRP A 371 -3.60 -15.15 -19.51
N VAL A 372 -3.99 -14.13 -18.75
CA VAL A 372 -3.31 -12.83 -18.67
C VAL A 372 -2.64 -12.72 -17.31
N LEU A 373 -1.32 -12.56 -17.27
CA LEU A 373 -0.60 -12.25 -16.03
C LEU A 373 -0.49 -10.74 -15.86
N VAL A 374 -0.84 -10.24 -14.68
CA VAL A 374 -0.82 -8.81 -14.33
C VAL A 374 -0.07 -8.60 -13.02
N GLY A 375 0.78 -7.58 -12.97
CA GLY A 375 1.51 -7.22 -11.76
C GLY A 375 1.95 -5.75 -11.76
N GLY A 376 2.23 -5.23 -10.58
CA GLY A 376 2.76 -3.88 -10.34
C GLY A 376 4.04 -3.93 -9.50
N SER A 377 4.98 -2.98 -9.65
CA SER A 377 6.25 -2.98 -8.88
C SER A 377 7.10 -4.23 -9.14
N TYR A 378 7.64 -4.88 -8.11
CA TYR A 378 8.26 -6.21 -8.21
C TYR A 378 7.32 -7.23 -8.83
N SER A 379 6.01 -7.23 -8.52
CA SER A 379 5.06 -8.13 -9.19
C SER A 379 4.95 -7.83 -10.70
N GLY A 380 5.13 -6.57 -11.09
CA GLY A 380 5.26 -6.16 -12.50
C GLY A 380 6.56 -6.68 -13.11
N ALA A 381 7.68 -6.59 -12.38
CA ALA A 381 8.95 -7.16 -12.78
C ALA A 381 8.84 -8.69 -12.93
N LEU A 382 8.27 -9.38 -11.94
CA LEU A 382 7.96 -10.81 -11.95
C LEU A 382 7.07 -11.18 -13.15
N THR A 383 6.10 -10.35 -13.50
CA THR A 383 5.27 -10.55 -14.71
C THR A 383 6.12 -10.54 -15.98
N ALA A 384 7.03 -9.58 -16.13
CA ALA A 384 7.95 -9.51 -17.26
C ALA A 384 9.01 -10.63 -17.22
N TRP A 385 9.54 -10.96 -16.05
CA TRP A 385 10.54 -12.01 -15.85
C TRP A 385 9.96 -13.40 -16.13
N VAL A 386 8.69 -13.65 -15.82
CA VAL A 386 7.99 -14.89 -16.24
C VAL A 386 7.93 -14.96 -17.77
N GLU A 387 7.69 -13.85 -18.47
CA GLU A 387 7.69 -13.83 -19.94
C GLU A 387 9.09 -14.12 -20.51
N SER A 388 10.12 -13.50 -19.94
CA SER A 388 11.51 -13.68 -20.36
C SER A 388 12.04 -15.12 -20.10
N VAL A 389 11.81 -15.64 -18.90
CA VAL A 389 12.35 -16.94 -18.46
C VAL A 389 11.49 -18.12 -18.91
N SER A 390 10.16 -17.93 -18.99
CA SER A 390 9.20 -18.97 -19.35
C SER A 390 8.18 -18.46 -20.39
N PRO A 391 8.65 -18.03 -21.58
CA PRO A 391 7.82 -17.41 -22.59
C PRO A 391 6.69 -18.34 -23.04
N GLY A 392 5.50 -17.78 -23.18
CA GLY A 392 4.32 -18.49 -23.66
C GLY A 392 3.57 -19.29 -22.61
N THR A 393 4.02 -19.30 -21.33
CA THR A 393 3.20 -19.87 -20.25
C THR A 393 1.89 -19.11 -20.07
N PHE A 394 1.95 -17.78 -20.11
CA PHE A 394 0.76 -16.94 -20.19
C PHE A 394 0.59 -16.46 -21.61
N TRP A 395 -0.67 -16.18 -21.99
CA TRP A 395 -0.94 -15.69 -23.33
C TRP A 395 -0.58 -14.22 -23.48
N ALA A 396 -0.83 -13.39 -22.46
CA ALA A 396 -0.47 -11.98 -22.43
C ALA A 396 0.01 -11.56 -21.04
N TYR A 397 0.83 -10.50 -21.00
CA TYR A 397 1.50 -10.00 -19.81
C TYR A 397 1.29 -8.49 -19.69
N TYR A 398 0.83 -8.03 -18.53
CA TYR A 398 0.68 -6.63 -18.19
C TYR A 398 1.61 -6.30 -17.02
N ALA A 399 2.74 -5.68 -17.32
CA ALA A 399 3.79 -5.31 -16.38
C ALA A 399 3.71 -3.80 -16.05
N SER A 400 3.00 -3.44 -14.98
CA SER A 400 2.90 -2.05 -14.52
C SER A 400 4.09 -1.69 -13.62
N SER A 401 4.70 -0.53 -13.85
CA SER A 401 5.79 0.03 -13.02
C SER A 401 6.86 -1.02 -12.72
N ALA A 402 7.20 -1.80 -13.75
CA ALA A 402 7.93 -3.05 -13.61
C ALA A 402 9.43 -2.78 -13.48
N VAL A 403 9.96 -2.96 -12.27
CA VAL A 403 11.37 -2.79 -11.90
C VAL A 403 12.21 -3.96 -12.40
N VAL A 404 12.35 -4.06 -13.72
CA VAL A 404 12.91 -5.24 -14.39
C VAL A 404 14.43 -5.34 -14.32
N GLU A 405 15.12 -4.21 -14.14
CA GLU A 405 16.59 -4.15 -14.02
C GLU A 405 16.95 -4.05 -12.54
N ALA A 406 17.65 -5.06 -12.00
CA ALA A 406 18.31 -5.02 -10.69
C ALA A 406 19.43 -3.99 -10.69
N ILE A 407 19.46 -3.12 -9.67
CA ILE A 407 20.37 -1.97 -9.57
C ILE A 407 20.72 -1.77 -8.10
N SER A 408 21.98 -2.01 -7.71
CA SER A 408 22.41 -1.80 -6.32
C SER A 408 22.54 -0.33 -5.96
N ASP A 409 23.31 0.45 -6.70
CA ASP A 409 23.47 1.92 -6.54
C ASP A 409 22.32 2.64 -7.26
N PHE A 410 21.25 2.97 -6.52
CA PHE A 410 19.98 3.41 -7.09
C PHE A 410 19.51 4.80 -6.65
N TRP A 411 20.44 5.75 -6.56
CA TRP A 411 20.13 7.17 -6.30
C TRP A 411 19.17 7.78 -7.31
N ARG A 412 19.13 7.21 -8.53
CA ARG A 412 18.21 7.60 -9.60
C ARG A 412 16.75 7.37 -9.26
N TYR A 413 16.44 6.61 -8.22
CA TYR A 413 15.11 6.53 -7.62
C TYR A 413 14.52 7.92 -7.33
N PHE A 414 15.35 8.85 -6.85
CA PHE A 414 14.91 10.20 -6.48
C PHE A 414 14.88 11.18 -7.66
N VAL A 415 15.39 10.82 -8.84
CA VAL A 415 15.39 11.72 -10.01
C VAL A 415 13.96 12.04 -10.46
N PRO A 416 13.04 11.07 -10.67
CA PRO A 416 11.64 11.37 -11.00
C PRO A 416 10.92 12.17 -9.90
N VAL A 417 11.30 11.97 -8.61
CA VAL A 417 10.77 12.74 -7.48
C VAL A 417 11.17 14.21 -7.62
N GLN A 418 12.47 14.49 -7.80
CA GLN A 418 13.00 15.84 -8.01
C GLN A 418 12.37 16.51 -9.26
N GLN A 419 12.16 15.76 -10.33
CA GLN A 419 11.52 16.25 -11.55
C GLN A 419 10.04 16.60 -11.34
N GLY A 420 9.32 15.84 -10.51
CA GLY A 420 7.89 16.01 -10.26
C GLY A 420 7.54 16.97 -9.12
N MET A 421 8.42 17.15 -8.14
CA MET A 421 8.17 17.96 -6.96
C MET A 421 8.19 19.48 -7.24
N PRO A 422 7.67 20.32 -6.33
CA PRO A 422 7.77 21.77 -6.47
C PRO A 422 9.24 22.24 -6.58
N ALA A 423 9.53 23.10 -7.56
CA ALA A 423 10.89 23.55 -7.86
C ALA A 423 11.55 24.31 -6.70
N ASN A 424 10.75 25.05 -5.93
CA ASN A 424 11.20 25.73 -4.71
C ASN A 424 11.67 24.71 -3.66
N CYS A 425 10.81 23.74 -3.34
CA CYS A 425 11.13 22.67 -2.39
C CYS A 425 12.38 21.88 -2.83
N SER A 426 12.48 21.51 -4.11
CA SER A 426 13.67 20.80 -4.62
C SER A 426 14.95 21.62 -4.46
N ALA A 427 14.91 22.93 -4.75
CA ALA A 427 16.06 23.81 -4.64
C ALA A 427 16.53 23.98 -3.20
N ASP A 428 15.61 24.04 -2.24
CA ASP A 428 15.93 24.22 -0.84
C ASP A 428 16.33 22.94 -0.13
N VAL A 429 15.68 21.80 -0.42
CA VAL A 429 16.11 20.49 0.09
C VAL A 429 17.54 20.19 -0.35
N THR A 430 17.89 20.50 -1.61
CA THR A 430 19.27 20.32 -2.10
C THR A 430 20.27 21.10 -1.25
N LYS A 431 19.99 22.38 -0.93
CA LYS A 431 20.86 23.20 -0.08
C LYS A 431 20.97 22.63 1.33
N VAL A 432 19.85 22.17 1.89
CA VAL A 432 19.79 21.61 3.24
C VAL A 432 20.59 20.32 3.31
N ILE A 433 20.45 19.40 2.35
CA ILE A 433 21.23 18.17 2.30
C ILE A 433 22.72 18.46 2.14
N ASP A 434 23.11 19.32 1.19
CA ASP A 434 24.53 19.67 0.99
C ASP A 434 25.14 20.32 2.26
N TYR A 435 24.38 21.15 2.98
CA TYR A 435 24.81 21.73 4.25
C TYR A 435 24.98 20.66 5.34
N MET A 436 24.00 19.78 5.52
CA MET A 436 24.03 18.73 6.53
C MET A 436 25.16 17.74 6.26
N ASP A 437 25.33 17.28 5.03
CA ASP A 437 26.45 16.41 4.62
C ASP A 437 27.79 17.05 5.00
N ASN A 438 28.01 18.32 4.65
CA ASN A 438 29.24 19.03 4.98
C ASN A 438 29.50 19.15 6.49
N VAL A 439 28.46 19.45 7.29
CA VAL A 439 28.59 19.51 8.76
C VAL A 439 28.91 18.14 9.34
N LEU A 440 28.28 17.08 8.85
CA LEU A 440 28.45 15.71 9.34
C LEU A 440 29.81 15.10 8.95
N GLU A 441 30.40 15.53 7.84
CA GLU A 441 31.70 15.05 7.37
C GLU A 441 32.88 15.86 7.91
N THR A 442 32.73 17.18 8.03
CA THR A 442 33.87 18.08 8.29
C THR A 442 33.73 18.94 9.55
N GLY A 443 32.53 18.98 10.14
CA GLY A 443 32.23 19.77 11.33
C GLY A 443 32.85 19.20 12.61
N THR A 444 32.86 20.04 13.65
CA THR A 444 33.19 19.65 15.02
C THR A 444 32.10 18.77 15.64
N ALA A 445 32.45 18.03 16.70
CA ALA A 445 31.48 17.20 17.42
C ALA A 445 30.32 18.04 17.99
N GLU A 446 30.60 19.27 18.41
CA GLU A 446 29.61 20.23 18.90
C GLU A 446 28.65 20.66 17.78
N GLU A 447 29.15 20.94 16.57
CA GLU A 447 28.33 21.30 15.41
C GLU A 447 27.43 20.14 14.96
N VAL A 448 27.99 18.92 14.90
CA VAL A 448 27.21 17.70 14.60
C VAL A 448 26.12 17.48 15.64
N THR A 449 26.46 17.59 16.93
CA THR A 449 25.48 17.43 18.01
C THR A 449 24.38 18.49 17.91
N ALA A 450 24.75 19.77 17.71
CA ALA A 450 23.79 20.85 17.57
C ALA A 450 22.83 20.65 16.39
N LEU A 451 23.36 20.17 15.25
CA LEU A 451 22.54 19.82 14.09
C LEU A 451 21.56 18.69 14.44
N LYS A 452 22.03 17.57 14.99
CA LYS A 452 21.16 16.45 15.38
C LYS A 452 20.09 16.86 16.41
N THR A 453 20.46 17.68 17.41
CA THR A 453 19.52 18.24 18.39
C THR A 453 18.44 19.11 17.75
N GLN A 454 18.78 19.87 16.69
CA GLN A 454 17.79 20.70 15.98
C GLN A 454 16.61 19.86 15.46
N PHE A 455 16.90 18.64 15.01
CA PHE A 455 15.96 17.65 14.48
C PHE A 455 15.35 16.72 15.56
N GLY A 456 15.77 16.83 16.83
CA GLY A 456 15.34 15.93 17.90
C GLY A 456 15.96 14.53 17.82
N LEU A 457 17.11 14.40 17.17
CA LEU A 457 17.84 13.16 16.92
C LEU A 457 19.21 13.14 17.60
N GLU A 458 19.39 13.90 18.68
CA GLU A 458 20.67 13.99 19.41
C GLU A 458 21.17 12.65 19.96
N THR A 459 20.28 11.68 20.15
CA THR A 459 20.62 10.34 20.63
C THR A 459 20.99 9.37 19.51
N VAL A 460 20.84 9.75 18.24
CA VAL A 460 21.25 8.92 17.10
C VAL A 460 22.75 9.03 16.92
N GLU A 461 23.47 7.97 17.25
CA GLU A 461 24.94 7.97 17.31
C GLU A 461 25.57 8.19 15.94
N HIS A 462 25.13 7.45 14.92
CA HIS A 462 25.75 7.44 13.61
C HIS A 462 25.19 8.52 12.67
N ASN A 463 26.04 9.12 11.84
CA ASN A 463 25.65 10.22 10.96
C ASN A 463 24.85 9.75 9.75
N ASP A 464 25.16 8.56 9.23
CA ASP A 464 24.38 7.88 8.19
C ASP A 464 22.96 7.54 8.67
N ASP A 465 22.80 7.03 9.90
CA ASP A 465 21.48 6.78 10.51
C ASP A 465 20.65 8.06 10.69
N PHE A 466 21.30 9.15 11.11
CA PHE A 466 20.64 10.46 11.20
C PHE A 466 20.08 10.90 9.84
N MET A 467 20.87 10.75 8.77
CA MET A 467 20.43 11.13 7.43
C MET A 467 19.41 10.14 6.85
N ALA A 468 19.53 8.84 7.13
CA ALA A 468 18.58 7.82 6.71
C ALA A 468 17.16 8.07 7.25
N ALA A 469 17.05 8.62 8.46
CA ALA A 469 15.75 9.04 9.00
C ALA A 469 15.08 10.11 8.12
N LEU A 470 15.85 11.01 7.50
CA LEU A 470 15.33 12.13 6.71
C LEU A 470 14.81 11.71 5.32
N GLU A 471 15.27 10.58 4.78
CA GLU A 471 14.80 10.02 3.50
C GLU A 471 13.30 9.74 3.45
N ASN A 472 12.68 9.58 4.62
CA ASN A 472 11.24 9.42 4.75
C ASN A 472 10.45 10.53 4.05
N GLY A 473 10.93 11.78 4.06
CA GLY A 473 10.27 12.90 3.38
C GLY A 473 10.16 12.66 1.86
N PRO A 474 11.29 12.50 1.14
CA PRO A 474 11.32 12.10 -0.25
C PRO A 474 10.49 10.84 -0.58
N TRP A 475 10.53 9.81 0.27
CA TRP A 475 9.80 8.55 0.05
C TRP A 475 8.28 8.68 0.00
N LEU A 476 7.71 9.69 0.65
CA LEU A 476 6.26 9.93 0.59
C LEU A 476 5.78 10.05 -0.87
N TRP A 477 6.62 10.50 -1.80
CA TRP A 477 6.25 10.70 -3.20
C TRP A 477 5.64 9.46 -3.87
N GLN A 478 6.18 8.27 -3.60
CA GLN A 478 5.78 7.02 -4.27
C GLN A 478 4.28 6.75 -4.16
N GLY A 479 3.69 6.98 -2.98
CA GLY A 479 2.31 6.61 -2.70
C GLY A 479 1.26 7.63 -3.17
N ASN A 480 1.69 8.76 -3.74
CA ASN A 480 0.76 9.71 -4.34
C ASN A 480 -0.01 9.06 -5.50
N GLN A 481 -1.22 9.55 -5.75
CA GLN A 481 -2.07 9.21 -6.88
C GLN A 481 -2.77 10.48 -7.36
N PHE A 482 -3.43 10.47 -8.52
CA PHE A 482 -4.11 11.70 -8.98
C PHE A 482 -5.27 12.12 -8.08
N TYR A 483 -5.84 11.18 -7.33
CA TYR A 483 -6.97 11.39 -6.42
C TYR A 483 -6.58 11.47 -4.93
N ARG A 484 -5.30 11.25 -4.57
CA ARG A 484 -4.84 11.17 -3.17
C ARG A 484 -3.37 11.55 -3.05
N THR A 485 -2.99 12.18 -1.94
CA THR A 485 -1.58 12.42 -1.58
C THR A 485 -1.18 11.72 -0.27
N THR A 486 0.11 11.74 0.06
CA THR A 486 0.75 10.98 1.15
C THR A 486 1.50 11.87 2.16
N GLY A 487 1.22 13.17 2.19
CA GLY A 487 1.94 14.11 3.07
C GLY A 487 3.25 14.65 2.49
N PHE A 488 3.69 14.18 1.31
CA PHE A 488 4.86 14.73 0.61
C PHE A 488 4.78 16.26 0.42
N PHE A 489 3.59 16.75 0.05
CA PHE A 489 3.40 18.19 -0.12
C PHE A 489 3.39 18.93 1.21
N THR A 490 2.90 18.32 2.30
CA THR A 490 3.04 18.85 3.66
C THR A 490 4.50 18.97 4.05
N TRP A 491 5.32 17.94 3.79
CA TRP A 491 6.77 17.98 4.00
C TRP A 491 7.41 19.16 3.25
N CYS A 492 7.06 19.36 1.98
CA CYS A 492 7.50 20.54 1.23
C CYS A 492 7.01 21.86 1.83
N ASP A 493 5.79 21.92 2.34
CA ASP A 493 5.24 23.13 2.96
C ASP A 493 6.04 23.54 4.21
N TYR A 494 6.45 22.56 5.02
CA TYR A 494 7.35 22.79 6.15
C TYR A 494 8.70 23.37 5.71
N ILE A 495 9.35 22.77 4.72
CA ILE A 495 10.63 23.25 4.17
C ILE A 495 10.49 24.66 3.60
N GLU A 496 9.39 24.94 2.94
CA GLU A 496 9.10 26.23 2.32
C GLU A 496 8.51 27.25 3.32
N ASN A 497 8.44 26.90 4.61
CA ASN A 497 7.90 27.72 5.69
C ASN A 497 6.48 28.28 5.38
N VAL A 498 5.65 27.43 4.76
CA VAL A 498 4.26 27.72 4.44
C VAL A 498 3.38 27.12 5.54
N SER A 499 2.69 27.98 6.29
CA SER A 499 1.92 27.51 7.46
C SER A 499 0.62 26.81 7.07
N PRO A 500 0.14 25.81 7.86
CA PRO A 500 -1.17 25.19 7.70
C PRO A 500 -2.33 26.20 7.64
N ALA A 501 -2.21 27.34 8.35
CA ALA A 501 -3.23 28.40 8.33
C ALA A 501 -3.30 29.17 6.99
N GLN A 502 -2.17 29.38 6.32
CA GLN A 502 -2.14 29.93 4.95
C GLN A 502 -2.70 28.92 3.96
N THR A 503 -2.36 27.66 4.20
CA THR A 503 -2.76 26.48 3.47
C THR A 503 -4.28 26.24 3.48
N ASN A 504 -4.94 26.39 4.63
CA ASN A 504 -6.39 26.20 4.83
C ASN A 504 -7.26 27.35 4.31
N ASN A 505 -6.69 28.51 3.98
CA ASN A 505 -7.40 29.69 3.47
C ASN A 505 -7.01 29.95 2.01
N ALA A 506 -7.38 29.01 1.13
CA ALA A 506 -6.78 28.80 -0.19
C ALA A 506 -7.06 29.87 -1.27
N THR A 507 -7.72 30.97 -0.91
CA THR A 507 -7.94 32.07 -1.86
C THR A 507 -6.74 33.01 -1.99
N ASN A 508 -5.81 33.01 -1.01
CA ASN A 508 -4.62 33.88 -0.99
C ASN A 508 -3.37 33.18 -0.41
N VAL A 509 -3.01 31.99 -0.90
CA VAL A 509 -1.73 31.36 -0.55
C VAL A 509 -0.60 32.10 -1.28
N THR A 510 0.30 32.73 -0.52
CA THR A 510 1.55 33.27 -1.08
C THR A 510 2.60 32.18 -0.97
N LEU A 511 2.97 31.59 -2.11
CA LEU A 511 4.01 30.58 -2.16
C LEU A 511 5.36 31.22 -2.48
N PRO A 512 6.47 30.69 -1.94
CA PRO A 512 7.80 31.13 -2.32
C PRO A 512 8.05 31.02 -3.83
N SER A 513 9.00 31.82 -4.32
CA SER A 513 9.44 31.72 -5.71
C SER A 513 10.11 30.37 -5.98
N ALA A 514 10.33 30.01 -7.25
CA ALA A 514 11.04 28.77 -7.60
C ALA A 514 12.46 28.65 -6.98
N SER A 515 13.03 29.72 -6.44
CA SER A 515 14.32 29.69 -5.74
C SER A 515 14.24 29.29 -4.26
N GLY A 516 13.02 29.11 -3.73
CA GLY A 516 12.78 28.75 -2.32
C GLY A 516 12.83 29.92 -1.34
N VAL A 517 12.88 29.56 -0.07
CA VAL A 517 13.08 30.41 1.12
C VAL A 517 14.56 30.50 1.54
N GLY A 518 15.40 29.59 1.04
CA GLY A 518 16.84 29.55 1.34
C GLY A 518 17.21 28.70 2.55
N LEU A 519 18.51 28.44 2.71
CA LEU A 519 19.05 27.41 3.62
C LEU A 519 18.53 27.52 5.05
N ASP A 520 18.65 28.68 5.70
CA ASP A 520 18.33 28.82 7.13
C ASP A 520 16.85 28.52 7.43
N GLN A 521 15.94 29.00 6.58
CA GLN A 521 14.50 28.76 6.73
C GLN A 521 14.14 27.32 6.38
N ALA A 522 14.73 26.78 5.31
CA ALA A 522 14.52 25.40 4.88
C ALA A 522 15.02 24.37 5.90
N LEU A 523 16.19 24.59 6.49
CA LEU A 523 16.77 23.73 7.54
C LEU A 523 15.87 23.72 8.78
N ALA A 524 15.42 24.91 9.21
CA ALA A 524 14.50 25.02 10.34
C ALA A 524 13.15 24.34 10.05
N GLY A 525 12.62 24.51 8.84
CA GLY A 525 11.39 23.88 8.38
C GLY A 525 11.47 22.36 8.34
N TYR A 526 12.55 21.80 7.79
CA TYR A 526 12.77 20.35 7.77
C TYR A 526 12.91 19.78 9.18
N ALA A 527 13.69 20.44 10.05
CA ALA A 527 13.80 20.06 11.44
C ALA A 527 12.46 20.13 12.20
N GLN A 528 11.60 21.09 11.84
CA GLN A 528 10.25 21.17 12.39
C GLN A 528 9.37 20.02 11.92
N TRP A 529 9.36 19.70 10.62
CA TRP A 529 8.65 18.53 10.09
C TRP A 529 9.10 17.22 10.77
N MET A 530 10.42 17.05 10.96
CA MET A 530 10.95 15.88 11.66
C MET A 530 10.33 15.72 13.05
N LYS A 531 10.22 16.81 13.82
CA LYS A 531 9.73 16.76 15.20
C LYS A 531 8.21 16.74 15.33
N GLU A 532 7.48 17.33 14.39
CA GLU A 532 6.03 17.47 14.47
C GLU A 532 5.29 16.37 13.72
N GLU A 533 5.83 15.94 12.58
CA GLU A 533 5.20 14.96 11.72
C GLU A 533 5.88 13.60 11.87
N LEU A 534 7.19 13.50 11.60
CA LEU A 534 7.86 12.20 11.45
C LEU A 534 8.10 11.47 12.79
N LEU A 535 8.88 12.06 13.70
CA LEU A 535 9.43 11.43 14.90
C LEU A 535 8.37 10.94 15.89
N PRO A 536 7.29 11.71 16.18
CA PRO A 536 6.29 11.29 17.16
C PRO A 536 5.62 9.95 16.80
N GLY A 537 5.84 8.94 17.65
CA GLY A 537 5.32 7.58 17.51
C GLY A 537 5.98 6.77 16.40
N TYR A 538 7.07 7.25 15.80
CA TYR A 538 7.74 6.59 14.67
C TYR A 538 8.25 5.19 15.04
N CYS A 539 9.16 5.12 16.01
CA CYS A 539 9.71 3.85 16.46
C CYS A 539 8.64 3.00 17.16
N GLU A 540 7.73 3.62 17.92
CA GLU A 540 6.60 2.91 18.54
C GLU A 540 5.71 2.22 17.50
N GLY A 541 5.61 2.78 16.29
CA GLY A 541 4.84 2.25 15.17
C GLY A 541 5.27 0.86 14.67
N TYR A 542 6.50 0.43 15.00
CA TYR A 542 6.97 -0.94 14.75
C TYR A 542 6.42 -1.96 15.76
N GLY A 543 5.91 -1.52 16.91
CA GLY A 543 5.23 -2.36 17.89
C GLY A 543 6.13 -3.20 18.78
N TYR A 544 7.44 -2.91 18.83
CA TYR A 544 8.38 -3.55 19.76
C TYR A 544 8.48 -2.79 21.08
N ALA A 545 8.64 -3.53 22.19
CA ALA A 545 8.73 -2.93 23.52
C ALA A 545 9.94 -2.00 23.67
N ASP A 546 11.05 -2.33 23.02
CA ASP A 546 12.30 -1.54 23.02
C ASP A 546 12.12 -0.15 22.37
N PHE A 547 11.09 -0.03 21.53
CA PHE A 547 10.77 1.17 20.77
C PHE A 547 9.59 1.95 21.35
N ALA A 548 9.11 1.58 22.54
CA ALA A 548 8.03 2.30 23.20
C ALA A 548 8.43 3.74 23.54
N GLY A 549 7.52 4.68 23.34
CA GLY A 549 7.69 6.09 23.66
C GLY A 549 7.58 6.98 22.41
N GLU A 550 6.95 8.13 22.60
CA GLU A 550 6.59 9.04 21.51
C GLU A 550 7.81 9.51 20.70
N ASN A 551 8.90 9.94 21.34
CA ASN A 551 10.11 10.39 20.65
C ASN A 551 11.28 9.40 20.78
N ASN A 552 10.97 8.10 20.89
CA ASN A 552 12.00 7.06 20.91
C ASN A 552 12.67 6.98 19.53
N THR A 553 13.99 6.91 19.49
CA THR A 553 14.83 6.85 18.27
C THR A 553 15.60 5.55 18.13
N ALA A 554 15.44 4.58 19.03
CA ALA A 554 16.23 3.35 19.05
C ALA A 554 16.01 2.46 17.82
N CYS A 555 14.92 2.64 17.07
CA CYS A 555 14.71 1.95 15.80
C CYS A 555 15.55 2.51 14.65
N LEU A 556 16.17 3.69 14.82
CA LEU A 556 17.03 4.31 13.82
C LEU A 556 18.48 3.82 13.88
N ASP A 557 18.86 3.10 14.94
CA ASP A 557 20.21 2.56 15.10
C ASP A 557 20.39 1.31 14.23
N SER A 558 21.01 1.50 13.06
CA SER A 558 21.25 0.40 12.11
C SER A 558 22.47 -0.46 12.46
N TYR A 559 23.21 -0.11 13.50
CA TYR A 559 24.42 -0.80 13.96
C TYR A 559 24.13 -1.76 15.11
N ASN A 560 23.02 -1.57 15.82
CA ASN A 560 22.61 -2.43 16.90
C ASN A 560 22.09 -3.79 16.43
N ALA A 561 23.01 -4.77 16.33
CA ALA A 561 22.71 -6.16 15.99
C ALA A 561 21.68 -6.86 16.91
N THR A 562 21.42 -6.32 18.10
CA THR A 562 20.43 -6.88 19.04
C THR A 562 19.02 -6.32 18.83
N SER A 563 18.86 -5.34 17.94
CA SER A 563 17.57 -4.71 17.64
C SER A 563 16.53 -5.75 17.22
N PRO A 564 15.26 -5.61 17.67
CA PRO A 564 14.18 -6.47 17.21
C PRO A 564 13.94 -6.38 15.70
N LEU A 565 14.38 -5.30 15.03
CA LEU A 565 14.33 -5.19 13.57
C LEU A 565 15.13 -6.31 12.89
N TYR A 566 16.29 -6.69 13.42
CA TYR A 566 17.15 -7.73 12.84
C TYR A 566 16.85 -9.13 13.39
N THR A 567 16.40 -9.21 14.63
CA THR A 567 16.27 -10.48 15.37
C THR A 567 14.87 -11.08 15.33
N ASP A 568 13.83 -10.30 15.00
CA ASP A 568 12.48 -10.83 14.80
C ASP A 568 12.41 -11.63 13.48
N THR A 569 12.34 -12.94 13.64
CA THR A 569 12.26 -13.92 12.56
C THR A 569 10.83 -14.43 12.36
N SER A 570 9.82 -13.81 12.99
CA SER A 570 8.43 -14.20 12.77
C SER A 570 7.93 -13.79 11.39
N LEU A 571 6.94 -14.51 10.84
CA LEU A 571 6.30 -14.12 9.57
C LEU A 571 5.64 -12.73 9.61
N SER A 572 5.21 -12.30 10.79
CA SER A 572 4.54 -11.02 11.02
C SER A 572 5.49 -9.94 11.52
N ASN A 573 6.80 -10.11 11.33
CA ASN A 573 7.80 -9.11 11.67
C ASN A 573 7.42 -7.74 11.07
N ALA A 574 7.77 -6.67 11.76
CA ALA A 574 7.38 -5.32 11.33
C ALA A 574 8.18 -4.80 10.13
N VAL A 575 9.19 -5.56 9.69
CA VAL A 575 10.23 -5.11 8.77
C VAL A 575 10.14 -5.70 7.38
N ASP A 576 9.12 -6.51 7.10
CA ASP A 576 9.06 -7.34 5.88
C ASP A 576 10.40 -8.00 5.54
N ARG A 577 10.93 -8.74 6.52
CA ARG A 577 12.18 -9.49 6.42
C ARG A 577 12.26 -10.34 5.15
N GLN A 578 11.13 -10.81 4.63
CA GLN A 578 11.01 -11.53 3.38
C GLN A 578 11.46 -10.71 2.16
N TRP A 579 11.05 -9.44 2.10
CA TRP A 579 11.48 -8.55 1.05
C TRP A 579 12.96 -8.17 1.21
N VAL A 580 13.42 -7.88 2.43
CA VAL A 580 14.85 -7.66 2.71
C VAL A 580 15.69 -8.87 2.31
N TRP A 581 15.17 -10.09 2.49
CA TRP A 581 15.83 -11.29 2.00
C TRP A 581 15.93 -11.28 0.48
N MET A 582 14.86 -10.94 -0.25
CA MET A 582 14.92 -10.87 -1.70
C MET A 582 16.02 -9.91 -2.14
N THR A 583 16.09 -8.69 -1.62
CA THR A 583 17.11 -7.70 -2.01
C THR A 583 18.54 -8.12 -1.64
N CYS A 584 18.74 -8.83 -0.53
CA CYS A 584 20.04 -9.37 -0.11
C CYS A 584 20.43 -10.70 -0.78
N ASN A 585 19.47 -11.56 -1.16
CA ASN A 585 19.71 -12.93 -1.62
C ASN A 585 19.56 -13.12 -3.15
N GLU A 586 18.52 -12.54 -3.72
CA GLU A 586 18.41 -12.37 -5.17
C GLU A 586 18.82 -10.93 -5.42
N PRO A 587 20.13 -10.62 -5.57
CA PRO A 587 20.71 -9.28 -5.39
C PRO A 587 20.09 -8.24 -6.34
N PHE A 588 18.85 -7.88 -6.05
CA PHE A 588 18.07 -6.86 -6.72
C PHE A 588 18.67 -5.51 -6.37
N GLY A 589 19.20 -5.42 -5.14
CA GLY A 589 19.65 -4.19 -4.54
C GLY A 589 18.45 -3.28 -4.35
N TYR A 590 18.35 -2.28 -5.22
CA TYR A 590 17.42 -1.15 -5.13
C TYR A 590 17.67 -0.30 -3.90
N TRP A 591 18.94 -0.08 -3.58
CA TRP A 591 19.34 0.80 -2.49
C TRP A 591 19.12 2.24 -2.93
N GLN A 592 18.15 2.89 -2.30
CA GLN A 592 17.71 4.23 -2.65
C GLN A 592 18.62 5.21 -1.90
N ASP A 593 19.76 5.52 -2.49
CA ASP A 593 20.87 6.23 -1.88
C ASP A 593 21.04 7.66 -2.42
N GLY A 594 22.04 8.37 -1.89
CA GLY A 594 22.35 9.74 -2.28
C GLY A 594 23.01 9.83 -3.67
N ALA A 595 22.67 10.86 -4.44
CA ALA A 595 23.29 11.08 -5.73
C ALA A 595 24.79 11.39 -5.60
N PRO A 596 25.65 10.99 -6.56
CA PRO A 596 27.08 11.23 -6.49
C PRO A 596 27.43 12.72 -6.46
N GLU A 597 28.65 13.03 -6.03
CA GLU A 597 29.16 14.41 -5.98
C GLU A 597 29.00 15.11 -7.35
N GLY A 598 28.63 16.40 -7.31
CA GLY A 598 28.35 17.19 -8.50
C GLY A 598 26.95 16.99 -9.11
N THR A 599 26.15 16.06 -8.58
CA THR A 599 24.74 15.89 -8.93
C THR A 599 23.85 16.43 -7.82
N PRO A 600 22.89 17.33 -8.10
CA PRO A 600 21.91 17.79 -7.11
C PRO A 600 21.16 16.62 -6.48
N THR A 601 21.05 16.59 -5.15
CA THR A 601 20.44 15.48 -4.42
C THR A 601 19.40 15.98 -3.42
N ILE A 602 18.34 15.20 -3.20
CA ILE A 602 17.37 15.42 -2.11
C ILE A 602 17.52 14.40 -0.98
N VAL A 603 18.56 13.57 -1.08
CA VAL A 603 18.93 12.51 -0.14
C VAL A 603 20.44 12.58 0.10
N SER A 604 20.86 12.33 1.34
CA SER A 604 22.26 12.46 1.77
C SER A 604 23.20 11.54 1.03
N ARG A 605 24.42 12.02 0.76
CA ARG A 605 25.50 11.21 0.21
C ARG A 605 26.16 10.27 1.23
N LEU A 606 25.84 10.42 2.51
CA LEU A 606 26.23 9.47 3.55
C LEU A 606 25.48 8.14 3.43
N ILE A 607 24.35 8.14 2.73
CA ILE A 607 23.54 6.96 2.49
C ILE A 607 24.00 6.38 1.17
N THR A 608 24.55 5.17 1.22
CA THR A 608 25.29 4.51 0.15
C THR A 608 24.81 3.07 -0.02
N PRO A 609 25.15 2.38 -1.12
CA PRO A 609 24.91 0.94 -1.24
C PRO A 609 25.48 0.14 -0.06
N GLU A 610 26.65 0.56 0.46
CA GLU A 610 27.33 -0.08 1.59
C GLU A 610 26.57 0.07 2.91
N TYR A 611 25.91 1.22 3.13
CA TYR A 611 25.03 1.44 4.29
C TYR A 611 23.97 0.33 4.38
N TYR A 612 23.28 0.07 3.27
CA TYR A 612 22.23 -0.92 3.19
C TYR A 612 22.76 -2.35 3.19
N THR A 613 23.80 -2.62 2.40
CA THR A 613 24.39 -3.96 2.26
C THR A 613 24.96 -4.47 3.59
N ARG A 614 25.49 -3.58 4.45
CA ARG A 614 25.97 -3.93 5.79
C ARG A 614 24.87 -4.60 6.62
N MET A 615 23.63 -4.09 6.55
CA MET A 615 22.51 -4.62 7.32
C MET A 615 22.12 -6.04 6.90
N CYS A 616 22.39 -6.47 5.66
CA CYS A 616 22.11 -7.83 5.20
C CYS A 616 22.73 -8.90 6.13
N GLY A 617 23.95 -8.66 6.64
CA GLY A 617 24.61 -9.58 7.60
C GLY A 617 23.98 -9.58 8.99
N LEU A 618 23.35 -8.48 9.40
CA LEU A 618 22.60 -8.39 10.66
C LEU A 618 21.27 -9.14 10.56
N TYR A 619 20.57 -8.96 9.45
CA TYR A 619 19.36 -9.73 9.16
C TYR A 619 19.68 -11.21 9.03
N PHE A 620 20.63 -11.58 8.16
CA PHE A 620 20.82 -12.95 7.69
C PHE A 620 22.22 -13.48 8.00
N PRO A 621 22.53 -13.79 9.28
CA PRO A 621 23.80 -14.42 9.60
C PRO A 621 23.91 -15.78 8.92
N THR A 622 25.15 -16.22 8.64
CA THR A 622 25.43 -17.55 8.09
C THR A 622 24.74 -18.62 8.93
N ALA A 623 23.97 -19.47 8.28
CA ALA A 623 23.22 -20.53 8.95
C ALA A 623 24.16 -21.60 9.52
N PRO A 624 23.73 -22.40 10.51
CA PRO A 624 24.53 -23.50 11.06
C PRO A 624 24.93 -24.55 10.02
N ASP A 625 24.15 -24.72 8.95
CA ASP A 625 24.44 -25.62 7.83
C ASP A 625 25.42 -25.01 6.79
N GLY A 626 25.91 -23.80 7.05
CA GLY A 626 26.79 -23.04 6.16
C GLY A 626 26.05 -22.27 5.06
N THR A 627 24.72 -22.25 5.04
CA THR A 627 23.96 -21.44 4.07
C THR A 627 24.22 -19.95 4.30
N GLU A 628 24.54 -19.24 3.23
CA GLU A 628 24.69 -17.78 3.19
C GLU A 628 23.63 -17.16 2.27
N TYR A 629 23.29 -15.90 2.51
CA TYR A 629 22.49 -15.12 1.56
C TYR A 629 23.32 -14.79 0.31
N GLY A 630 22.63 -14.55 -0.81
CA GLY A 630 23.22 -14.34 -2.13
C GLY A 630 24.41 -13.38 -2.21
N ILE A 631 24.31 -12.15 -1.71
CA ILE A 631 25.43 -11.18 -1.78
C ILE A 631 26.67 -11.72 -1.04
N ALA A 632 26.50 -12.30 0.15
CA ALA A 632 27.62 -12.94 0.88
C ALA A 632 28.22 -14.11 0.10
N ALA A 633 27.38 -14.86 -0.62
CA ALA A 633 27.81 -15.95 -1.51
C ALA A 633 28.37 -15.47 -2.87
N GLY A 634 28.53 -14.16 -3.09
CA GLY A 634 29.10 -13.57 -4.31
C GLY A 634 28.12 -13.49 -5.48
N ARG A 635 26.80 -13.55 -5.23
CA ARG A 635 25.81 -13.22 -6.27
C ARG A 635 25.79 -11.72 -6.53
N THR A 636 25.50 -11.34 -7.77
CA THR A 636 25.50 -9.94 -8.24
C THR A 636 24.24 -9.59 -9.02
N GLU A 637 23.88 -8.32 -9.08
CA GLU A 637 22.77 -7.79 -9.88
C GLU A 637 22.91 -8.14 -11.37
N GLU A 638 24.14 -8.19 -11.91
CA GLU A 638 24.36 -8.57 -13.30
C GLU A 638 23.93 -10.00 -13.59
N GLN A 639 24.07 -10.90 -12.61
CA GLN A 639 23.59 -12.28 -12.76
C GLN A 639 22.06 -12.35 -12.79
N VAL A 640 21.38 -11.51 -12.00
CA VAL A 640 19.92 -11.38 -12.03
C VAL A 640 19.49 -10.85 -13.39
N ASN A 641 20.07 -9.73 -13.85
CA ASN A 641 19.72 -9.10 -15.12
C ASN A 641 20.06 -10.00 -16.32
N ALA A 642 21.13 -10.80 -16.24
CA ALA A 642 21.45 -11.79 -17.26
C ALA A 642 20.42 -12.94 -17.29
N TYR A 643 19.90 -13.36 -16.14
CA TYR A 643 18.87 -14.40 -16.05
C TYR A 643 17.50 -13.92 -16.52
N THR A 644 17.15 -12.67 -16.23
CA THR A 644 15.81 -12.11 -16.47
C THR A 644 15.69 -11.27 -17.75
N ASP A 645 16.79 -11.06 -18.46
CA ASP A 645 16.98 -10.07 -19.54
C ASP A 645 16.96 -8.59 -19.10
N GLY A 646 16.64 -8.27 -17.84
CA GLY A 646 16.69 -6.90 -17.33
C GLY A 646 15.89 -5.92 -18.18
N TRP A 647 16.53 -4.82 -18.59
CA TRP A 647 16.00 -3.82 -19.52
C TRP A 647 15.88 -4.27 -20.99
N ASN A 648 16.26 -5.49 -21.33
CA ASN A 648 16.12 -6.04 -22.66
C ASN A 648 14.82 -6.84 -22.79
N THR A 649 14.34 -6.97 -24.03
CA THR A 649 13.08 -7.67 -24.35
C THR A 649 13.31 -8.61 -25.53
N ARG A 650 14.30 -9.51 -25.40
CA ARG A 650 14.79 -10.35 -26.50
C ARG A 650 13.70 -11.31 -26.98
N ASN A 651 13.09 -10.99 -28.12
CA ASN A 651 12.01 -11.76 -28.74
C ASN A 651 10.72 -11.85 -27.89
N SER A 652 10.51 -10.91 -26.97
CA SER A 652 9.30 -10.86 -26.16
C SER A 652 8.05 -10.67 -27.02
N SER A 653 6.95 -11.29 -26.62
CA SER A 653 5.66 -11.19 -27.32
C SER A 653 4.49 -11.05 -26.37
N ARG A 654 3.56 -10.14 -26.69
CA ARG A 654 2.37 -9.83 -25.88
C ARG A 654 2.72 -9.39 -24.45
N LEU A 655 3.80 -8.61 -24.34
CA LEU A 655 4.29 -8.03 -23.10
C LEU A 655 4.08 -6.52 -23.10
N LEU A 656 3.07 -6.06 -22.38
CA LEU A 656 2.76 -4.65 -22.22
C LEU A 656 3.45 -4.10 -20.97
N TYR A 657 4.26 -3.06 -21.15
CA TYR A 657 4.78 -2.25 -20.05
C TYR A 657 3.97 -0.96 -19.91
N VAL A 658 3.62 -0.61 -18.67
CA VAL A 658 2.98 0.68 -18.36
C VAL A 658 3.67 1.31 -17.17
N ASN A 659 4.16 2.55 -17.29
CA ASN A 659 4.92 3.21 -16.22
C ASN A 659 4.32 4.59 -15.87
N GLY A 660 4.45 5.01 -14.62
CA GLY A 660 4.16 6.37 -14.21
C GLY A 660 5.22 7.35 -14.73
N GLY A 661 4.79 8.50 -15.26
CA GLY A 661 5.68 9.53 -15.78
C GLY A 661 6.59 10.14 -14.72
N THR A 662 6.15 10.19 -13.47
CA THR A 662 6.91 10.69 -12.31
C THR A 662 7.02 9.60 -11.23
N ASP A 663 6.92 8.33 -11.61
CA ASP A 663 7.15 7.21 -10.70
C ASP A 663 8.63 7.18 -10.28
N PRO A 664 8.96 7.18 -8.98
CA PRO A 664 10.35 7.11 -8.54
C PRO A 664 11.04 5.83 -9.01
N TRP A 665 10.29 4.75 -9.22
CA TRP A 665 10.82 3.49 -9.74
C TRP A 665 11.09 3.52 -11.25
N ARG A 666 10.70 4.58 -11.99
CA ARG A 666 10.80 4.65 -13.45
C ARG A 666 12.21 4.31 -13.96
N GLU A 667 13.23 4.73 -13.23
CA GLU A 667 14.64 4.51 -13.59
C GLU A 667 15.12 3.05 -13.39
N ALA A 668 14.32 2.15 -12.80
CA ALA A 668 14.57 0.70 -12.81
C ALA A 668 13.68 -0.06 -13.83
N THR A 669 12.84 0.67 -14.57
CA THR A 669 11.94 0.09 -15.59
C THR A 669 12.49 0.27 -17.00
N VAL A 670 11.84 -0.36 -17.98
CA VAL A 670 12.16 -0.13 -19.41
C VAL A 670 11.95 1.34 -19.87
N SER A 671 11.28 2.17 -19.08
CA SER A 671 11.09 3.60 -19.34
C SER A 671 12.20 4.49 -18.77
N ALA A 672 13.24 3.92 -18.14
CA ALA A 672 14.35 4.65 -17.59
C ALA A 672 15.03 5.55 -18.64
N GLU A 673 15.26 6.82 -18.29
CA GLU A 673 16.04 7.72 -19.14
C GLU A 673 17.52 7.36 -19.14
N SER A 674 17.99 6.77 -18.03
CA SER A 674 19.37 6.31 -17.84
C SER A 674 19.70 4.98 -18.52
N ARG A 675 18.69 4.24 -19.01
CA ARG A 675 18.88 2.98 -19.74
C ARG A 675 19.79 3.19 -20.96
N PRO A 676 20.71 2.26 -21.29
CA PRO A 676 21.50 2.33 -22.51
C PRO A 676 20.62 2.43 -23.77
N GLY A 677 20.82 3.50 -24.55
CA GLY A 677 19.98 3.81 -25.72
C GLY A 677 18.67 4.56 -25.40
N GLY A 678 18.48 4.97 -24.14
CA GLY A 678 17.30 5.65 -23.63
C GLY A 678 16.12 4.72 -23.35
N PRO A 679 14.95 5.31 -23.07
CA PRO A 679 13.71 4.56 -22.84
C PRO A 679 13.40 3.61 -23.99
N LEU A 680 12.96 2.40 -23.65
CA LEU A 680 12.64 1.36 -24.61
C LEU A 680 11.58 1.85 -25.62
N GLN A 681 11.86 1.65 -26.90
CA GLN A 681 10.94 2.05 -27.95
C GLN A 681 9.77 1.07 -28.04
N SER A 682 8.56 1.61 -27.95
CA SER A 682 7.32 0.85 -28.03
C SER A 682 7.19 0.13 -29.37
N THR A 683 6.78 -1.15 -29.34
CA THR A 683 6.48 -1.97 -30.53
C THR A 683 5.09 -2.60 -30.41
N ALA A 684 4.59 -3.21 -31.48
CA ALA A 684 3.30 -3.90 -31.43
C ALA A 684 3.29 -5.15 -30.53
N GLN A 685 4.45 -5.79 -30.33
CA GLN A 685 4.59 -6.98 -29.47
C GLN A 685 5.01 -6.63 -28.05
N VAL A 686 5.73 -5.52 -27.90
CA VAL A 686 6.18 -4.97 -26.63
C VAL A 686 5.81 -3.48 -26.55
N PRO A 687 4.52 -3.15 -26.38
CA PRO A 687 4.10 -1.79 -26.18
C PRO A 687 4.61 -1.26 -24.83
N VAL A 688 5.09 -0.02 -24.84
CA VAL A 688 5.51 0.71 -23.65
C VAL A 688 4.68 1.98 -23.54
N ASN A 689 3.83 2.05 -22.53
CA ASN A 689 2.95 3.18 -22.27
C ASN A 689 3.42 3.96 -21.04
N LEU A 690 3.29 5.28 -21.08
CA LEU A 690 3.62 6.17 -19.97
C LEU A 690 2.38 6.96 -19.55
N VAL A 691 2.00 6.88 -18.28
CA VAL A 691 0.95 7.72 -17.69
C VAL A 691 1.54 9.11 -17.42
N PRO A 692 1.16 10.17 -18.14
CA PRO A 692 1.78 11.49 -17.97
C PRO A 692 1.49 12.04 -16.57
N GLY A 693 2.54 12.39 -15.81
CA GLY A 693 2.45 12.80 -14.41
C GLY A 693 1.95 11.70 -13.46
N GLY A 694 1.90 10.45 -13.93
CA GLY A 694 1.49 9.30 -13.13
C GLY A 694 2.54 8.93 -12.10
N PHE A 695 2.07 8.45 -10.97
CA PHE A 695 2.88 7.92 -9.89
C PHE A 695 3.00 6.40 -10.02
N HIS A 696 3.47 5.76 -8.96
CA HIS A 696 3.68 4.33 -8.94
C HIS A 696 2.37 3.56 -9.18
N THR A 697 2.34 2.72 -10.21
CA THR A 697 1.20 1.87 -10.63
C THR A 697 -0.13 2.62 -10.86
N SER A 698 -0.08 3.91 -11.23
CA SER A 698 -1.30 4.71 -11.42
C SER A 698 -2.28 4.12 -12.43
N ASP A 699 -1.80 3.32 -13.38
CA ASP A 699 -2.59 2.63 -14.39
C ASP A 699 -3.33 1.39 -13.87
N LEU A 700 -2.96 0.81 -12.72
CA LEU A 700 -3.69 -0.30 -12.12
C LEU A 700 -4.90 0.14 -11.29
N VAL A 701 -5.03 1.45 -11.04
CA VAL A 701 -6.08 2.04 -10.21
C VAL A 701 -7.07 2.81 -11.08
N THR A 702 -8.28 2.26 -11.29
CA THR A 702 -9.23 2.87 -12.24
C THR A 702 -9.71 4.25 -11.79
N GLN A 703 -9.68 4.54 -10.48
CA GLN A 703 -9.97 5.87 -9.93
C GLN A 703 -9.10 6.99 -10.51
N ASN A 704 -7.82 6.71 -10.85
CA ASN A 704 -6.97 7.68 -11.52
C ASN A 704 -7.54 8.11 -12.88
N GLY A 705 -8.12 7.16 -13.63
CA GLY A 705 -8.79 7.45 -14.89
C GLY A 705 -10.09 8.25 -14.74
N LEU A 706 -10.69 8.30 -13.55
CA LEU A 706 -11.88 9.12 -13.30
C LEU A 706 -11.54 10.60 -13.13
N VAL A 707 -10.36 10.90 -12.57
CA VAL A 707 -9.93 12.27 -12.23
C VAL A 707 -8.84 12.83 -13.16
N ASN A 708 -8.20 11.99 -13.97
CA ASN A 708 -7.14 12.40 -14.90
C ASN A 708 -7.33 11.77 -16.29
N ALA A 709 -7.52 12.61 -17.31
CA ALA A 709 -7.77 12.17 -18.68
C ALA A 709 -6.56 11.47 -19.33
N GLY A 710 -5.34 11.83 -18.95
CA GLY A 710 -4.11 11.17 -19.40
C GLY A 710 -4.00 9.75 -18.85
N ALA A 711 -4.25 9.58 -17.55
CA ALA A 711 -4.36 8.25 -16.92
C ALA A 711 -5.47 7.42 -17.55
N LYS A 712 -6.66 8.01 -17.75
CA LYS A 712 -7.78 7.31 -18.40
C LYS A 712 -7.39 6.76 -19.76
N LYS A 713 -6.80 7.61 -20.60
CA LYS A 713 -6.40 7.24 -21.95
C LYS A 713 -5.45 6.03 -21.93
N VAL A 714 -4.41 6.08 -21.09
CA VAL A 714 -3.43 5.00 -20.99
C VAL A 714 -4.04 3.71 -20.47
N ILE A 715 -4.94 3.78 -19.47
CA ILE A 715 -5.67 2.62 -18.96
C ILE A 715 -6.52 2.00 -20.08
N ASP A 716 -7.33 2.81 -20.77
CA ASP A 716 -8.22 2.34 -21.84
C ASP A 716 -7.42 1.69 -23.00
N GLU A 717 -6.30 2.32 -23.41
CA GLU A 717 -5.41 1.78 -24.47
C GLU A 717 -4.74 0.47 -24.04
N SER A 718 -4.31 0.38 -22.79
CA SER A 718 -3.67 -0.80 -22.21
C SER A 718 -4.64 -1.98 -22.11
N VAL A 719 -5.87 -1.75 -21.64
CA VAL A 719 -6.94 -2.74 -21.62
C VAL A 719 -7.27 -3.22 -23.03
N ALA A 720 -7.45 -2.29 -23.98
CA ALA A 720 -7.76 -2.63 -25.36
C ALA A 720 -6.67 -3.52 -26.00
N GLN A 721 -5.40 -3.26 -25.70
CA GLN A 721 -4.28 -4.06 -26.18
C GLN A 721 -4.32 -5.50 -25.66
N ILE A 722 -4.57 -5.69 -24.36
CA ILE A 722 -4.73 -7.03 -23.77
C ILE A 722 -5.93 -7.76 -24.37
N VAL A 723 -7.07 -7.08 -24.50
CA VAL A 723 -8.29 -7.65 -25.10
C VAL A 723 -8.03 -8.11 -26.54
N ALA A 724 -7.32 -7.29 -27.33
CA ALA A 724 -6.95 -7.63 -28.70
C ALA A 724 -6.11 -8.91 -28.74
N TRP A 725 -5.06 -9.00 -27.91
CA TRP A 725 -4.25 -10.21 -27.83
C TRP A 725 -5.07 -11.41 -27.40
N VAL A 726 -5.89 -11.33 -26.35
CA VAL A 726 -6.75 -12.44 -25.91
C VAL A 726 -7.65 -12.98 -27.04
N HIS A 727 -8.13 -12.11 -27.94
CA HIS A 727 -8.91 -12.52 -29.11
C HIS A 727 -8.10 -13.21 -30.22
N GLU A 728 -6.77 -13.10 -30.21
CA GLU A 728 -5.88 -13.82 -31.12
C GLU A 728 -5.64 -15.28 -30.67
N PHE A 729 -6.04 -15.66 -29.44
CA PHE A 729 -5.84 -17.01 -28.92
C PHE A 729 -6.49 -18.06 -29.84
N PRO A 730 -5.73 -19.02 -30.38
CA PRO A 730 -6.28 -19.91 -31.42
C PRO A 730 -7.35 -20.87 -30.88
N LYS A 731 -8.44 -21.02 -31.64
CA LYS A 731 -9.48 -22.00 -31.34
C LYS A 731 -8.92 -23.41 -31.52
N GLY A 732 -8.87 -24.20 -30.44
CA GLY A 732 -8.30 -25.55 -30.45
C GLY A 732 -6.79 -25.60 -30.18
N TRP A 733 -6.22 -24.55 -29.61
CA TRP A 733 -4.85 -24.56 -29.12
C TRP A 733 -4.70 -25.62 -28.01
N HIS A 734 -4.04 -26.71 -28.35
CA HIS A 734 -3.47 -27.67 -27.41
C HIS A 734 -1.97 -27.57 -27.59
N HIS A 735 -1.25 -26.89 -26.69
CA HIS A 735 0.20 -26.93 -26.78
C HIS A 735 0.72 -28.33 -26.45
N TRP A 736 1.73 -28.67 -27.24
CA TRP A 736 2.41 -29.95 -27.33
C TRP A 736 3.14 -30.30 -26.02
N LYS A 737 3.35 -31.60 -25.84
CA LYS A 737 3.96 -32.25 -24.68
C LYS A 737 5.26 -31.57 -24.19
N ALA A 738 5.36 -31.51 -22.87
CA ALA A 738 6.51 -31.16 -22.04
C ALA A 738 7.84 -31.78 -22.50
#